data_AF-A0A401UGY4-F1
#
_entry.id   AF-A0A401UGY4-F1
#
_cell.length_a   1.000
_cell.length_b   1.000
_cell.length_c   1.000
_cell.angle_alpha   90.00
_cell.angle_beta   90.00
_cell.angle_gamma   90.00
#
_symmetry.space_group_name_H-M   'P 1'
#
loop_
_entity.id
_entity.type
_entity.pdbx_description
1 polymer ?
#
loop_
_entity_poly.entity_id
_entity_poly.type
_entity_poly.pdbx_seq_one_letter_code
_entity_poly.pdbx_strand_id
1 'polypeptide(L)'
;MKKTVAFLLVFVFTFGITAQGATYPGVKKDDRIDKKNKQISILDTFTKNSGKSKKELKIIWNEKKGIPTFVTGNLSEKPVQNETDALNFLNDNKALFNLEYGNFEIERVDSDKLGTKHYRYKLFVDGIPVYGTELIVHTDNNGNVYSINGQADQSIPTDIWNNKIKISASKAIKVAEAYLHLESDKLDYTTNKVDATTNEVVKDNLAVKSNKVIYNSEPISVPYLYNYKGQWQAVQLVTLQFMGSKPGNWKIFVNAETGNVIDSFNAIDNSAATGTGVGVNGQTRNLNLDYTNNKYSLTDLTKGASIYTYSMNNSTNDANLPGTLATDTDNNFDSAVQGAAVDAHYNIGLVYDFYKNNFNRNSFDNAGATIKSSVHYGSNYNNAYWNGVQMVYGDGDGSRFKALSAALDVVGHEFTHAVTEKTANLEYRSQSGALNESVSDVFGYLIEGDVSDWQMGEDCFTPNTPGDALRDLKTPTLYGQPDNMSAYVTKPETQAGDWGGVHTNSGIPNKAFYLLASTINDNSKTSKIYYRALSTYLTATSQFDDARTALLQAATDLYGANGAEYTAIANAFTQVGIGGTVVGNDTYEPNNSTATAYGPITSDTVYNSYIYSSTDTDYYYFNTTAPGAIAVSLTNIPKDYDVYLLDSSGTTVAKSETGGTSNESIAYSSPAAGKYYVKVIGYSGAYSTSAPYTLKANYPTGTSANQWYYETKTVESPHNYANKYNNTYTYTKAGAQKVSVHFSRLETEAGYDFVNIKDKNNNVISKYDGTKSGFWAQVDGDTINVNLVTDASVTAYGYTIDQVGYYSDKQLSLDKPANIMKELLEPMSITNK
;
A
#
# COMPACT_ATOMS: atom_id res chain seq x y z
N MET A 1 31.67 35.49 20.94
CA MET A 1 30.87 35.58 19.69
C MET A 1 31.78 35.16 18.55
N LYS A 2 31.58 34.17 17.68
CA LYS A 2 30.50 33.19 17.39
C LYS A 2 31.20 31.91 16.86
N LYS A 3 30.49 30.77 16.98
CA LYS A 3 30.76 29.38 16.51
C LYS A 3 31.33 29.30 15.07
N THR A 4 32.09 28.27 14.67
CA THR A 4 31.58 26.92 14.30
C THR A 4 32.65 25.82 14.32
N VAL A 5 32.14 24.61 14.58
CA VAL A 5 32.74 23.29 14.87
C VAL A 5 33.54 22.69 13.70
N ALA A 6 34.67 22.05 14.04
CA ALA A 6 35.44 21.13 13.19
C ALA A 6 35.01 19.69 13.46
N PHE A 7 34.91 18.85 12.43
CA PHE A 7 34.81 17.40 12.55
C PHE A 7 36.01 16.71 11.89
N LEU A 8 36.52 15.71 12.61
CA LEU A 8 37.81 15.03 12.48
C LEU A 8 37.69 13.74 11.63
N LEU A 9 38.73 13.41 10.86
CA LEU A 9 39.07 12.05 10.36
C LEU A 9 39.13 11.03 11.54
N VAL A 10 39.19 9.69 11.42
CA VAL A 10 40.03 8.73 10.64
C VAL A 10 39.40 7.32 10.90
N PHE A 11 39.43 6.28 10.05
CA PHE A 11 40.53 5.30 9.94
C PHE A 11 40.30 4.27 8.82
N VAL A 12 41.33 4.09 7.99
CA VAL A 12 41.56 2.95 7.09
C VAL A 12 42.51 2.00 7.81
N PHE A 13 42.16 0.71 7.88
CA PHE A 13 43.09 -0.33 8.30
C PHE A 13 43.88 -0.83 7.10
N THR A 14 45.20 -0.66 7.16
CA THR A 14 46.19 -1.32 6.31
C THR A 14 46.48 -2.72 6.87
N PHE A 15 46.40 -3.74 6.01
CA PHE A 15 47.18 -4.96 6.17
C PHE A 15 47.97 -5.19 4.87
N GLY A 16 49.28 -4.98 4.95
CA GLY A 16 50.23 -5.46 3.96
C GLY A 16 50.52 -6.93 4.23
N ILE A 17 50.32 -7.78 3.22
CA ILE A 17 50.94 -9.10 3.15
C ILE A 17 51.59 -9.20 1.77
N THR A 18 52.92 -9.19 1.76
CA THR A 18 53.73 -9.74 0.67
C THR A 18 53.64 -11.25 0.72
N ALA A 19 53.07 -11.88 -0.31
CA ALA A 19 53.22 -13.31 -0.54
C ALA A 19 53.32 -13.59 -2.06
N GLN A 20 54.47 -14.17 -2.40
CA GLN A 20 54.82 -14.75 -3.70
C GLN A 20 53.87 -15.90 -4.07
N GLY A 21 53.55 -15.99 -5.37
CA GLY A 21 53.22 -17.20 -6.12
C GLY A 21 52.37 -18.29 -5.46
N ALA A 22 51.06 -18.28 -5.70
CA ALA A 22 50.26 -19.50 -5.82
C ALA A 22 49.04 -19.23 -6.71
N THR A 23 49.02 -19.82 -7.90
CA THR A 23 47.85 -19.88 -8.79
C THR A 23 46.82 -20.84 -8.21
N TYR A 24 45.67 -20.33 -7.77
CA TYR A 24 44.45 -21.11 -7.52
C TYR A 24 43.45 -20.86 -8.66
N PRO A 25 43.04 -21.88 -9.42
CA PRO A 25 41.97 -21.74 -10.40
C PRO A 25 40.62 -21.88 -9.71
N GLY A 26 39.69 -20.93 -9.96
CA GLY A 26 38.25 -21.21 -9.77
C GLY A 26 37.41 -20.23 -8.94
N VAL A 27 37.87 -19.04 -8.56
CA VAL A 27 36.98 -18.00 -8.03
C VAL A 27 36.47 -17.15 -9.19
N LYS A 28 35.18 -17.25 -9.53
CA LYS A 28 34.53 -16.24 -10.38
C LYS A 28 34.73 -14.88 -9.68
N LYS A 29 35.39 -13.94 -10.34
CA LYS A 29 35.50 -12.54 -9.87
C LYS A 29 34.10 -12.08 -9.46
N ASP A 30 33.94 -11.54 -8.24
CA ASP A 30 32.72 -10.82 -7.91
C ASP A 30 32.74 -9.52 -8.73
N ASP A 31 31.96 -9.49 -9.81
CA ASP A 31 31.89 -8.36 -10.74
C ASP A 31 31.56 -7.05 -10.04
N ARG A 32 30.90 -7.08 -8.86
CA ARG A 32 30.59 -5.89 -8.06
C ARG A 32 31.84 -5.30 -7.41
N ILE A 33 32.78 -6.13 -6.97
CA ILE A 33 34.05 -5.69 -6.38
C ILE A 33 34.94 -5.08 -7.46
N ASP A 34 35.00 -5.69 -8.66
CA ASP A 34 35.77 -5.16 -9.79
C ASP A 34 35.23 -3.80 -10.28
N LYS A 35 33.90 -3.65 -10.37
CA LYS A 35 33.23 -2.38 -10.72
C LYS A 35 33.58 -1.26 -9.74
N LYS A 36 33.43 -1.51 -8.44
CA LYS A 36 33.72 -0.51 -7.40
C LYS A 36 35.20 -0.10 -7.41
N ASN A 37 36.11 -1.05 -7.63
CA ASN A 37 37.54 -0.76 -7.73
C ASN A 37 37.87 0.13 -8.94
N LYS A 38 37.22 -0.08 -10.09
CA LYS A 38 37.38 0.78 -11.28
C LYS A 38 36.85 2.20 -11.03
N GLN A 39 35.68 2.35 -10.40
CA GLN A 39 35.14 3.67 -10.02
C GLN A 39 36.09 4.39 -9.06
N ILE A 40 36.60 3.71 -8.03
CA ILE A 40 37.56 4.28 -7.07
C ILE A 40 38.83 4.75 -7.80
N SER A 41 39.38 3.94 -8.71
CA SER A 41 40.58 4.31 -9.47
C SER A 41 40.39 5.58 -10.32
N ILE A 42 39.21 5.75 -10.93
CA ILE A 42 38.88 6.96 -11.70
C ILE A 42 38.76 8.17 -10.77
N LEU A 43 38.06 8.03 -9.64
CA LEU A 43 37.87 9.10 -8.67
C LEU A 43 39.19 9.54 -8.00
N ASP A 44 40.11 8.60 -7.75
CA ASP A 44 41.46 8.91 -7.28
C ASP A 44 42.23 9.76 -8.30
N THR A 45 42.06 9.46 -9.59
CA THR A 45 42.67 10.23 -10.69
C THR A 45 42.09 11.64 -10.74
N PHE A 46 40.76 11.78 -10.66
CA PHE A 46 40.09 13.08 -10.60
C PHE A 46 40.48 13.88 -9.36
N THR A 47 40.66 13.22 -8.21
CA THR A 47 41.10 13.84 -6.95
C THR A 47 42.50 14.43 -7.10
N LYS A 48 43.44 13.64 -7.66
CA LYS A 48 44.82 14.08 -7.93
C LYS A 48 44.85 15.27 -8.90
N ASN A 49 44.07 15.22 -9.98
CA ASN A 49 44.02 16.28 -10.99
C ASN A 49 43.41 17.58 -10.45
N SER A 50 42.32 17.46 -9.68
CA SER A 50 41.67 18.58 -9.00
C SER A 50 42.63 19.23 -8.00
N GLY A 51 43.34 18.43 -7.19
CA GLY A 51 44.37 18.89 -6.26
C GLY A 51 45.51 19.67 -6.93
N LYS A 52 46.07 19.17 -8.06
CA LYS A 52 47.10 19.89 -8.83
C LYS A 52 46.65 21.28 -9.27
N SER A 53 45.36 21.42 -9.60
CA SER A 53 44.76 22.67 -10.08
C SER A 53 44.13 23.55 -8.98
N LYS A 54 44.25 23.15 -7.70
CA LYS A 54 43.56 23.79 -6.55
C LYS A 54 42.04 23.92 -6.72
N LYS A 55 41.42 23.06 -7.54
CA LYS A 55 39.96 22.94 -7.64
C LYS A 55 39.49 21.85 -6.67
N GLU A 56 38.37 22.08 -6.02
CA GLU A 56 37.73 21.08 -5.16
C GLU A 56 37.01 20.03 -6.04
N LEU A 57 37.24 18.74 -5.79
CA LEU A 57 36.45 17.67 -6.40
C LEU A 57 35.14 17.54 -5.62
N LYS A 58 33.99 17.69 -6.30
CA LYS A 58 32.66 17.45 -5.73
C LYS A 58 31.93 16.39 -6.54
N ILE A 59 31.22 15.52 -5.84
CA ILE A 59 30.49 14.41 -6.44
C ILE A 59 29.10 14.36 -5.83
N ILE A 60 28.07 14.32 -6.68
CA ILE A 60 26.68 14.09 -6.29
C ILE A 60 26.30 12.68 -6.72
N TRP A 61 26.00 11.83 -5.76
CA TRP A 61 25.68 10.42 -6.00
C TRP A 61 24.18 10.19 -6.15
N ASN A 62 23.84 9.26 -7.05
CA ASN A 62 22.57 8.52 -6.94
C ASN A 62 22.84 7.25 -6.13
N GLU A 63 22.55 7.29 -4.84
CA GLU A 63 22.80 6.20 -3.90
C GLU A 63 22.08 4.90 -4.30
N LYS A 64 20.89 5.00 -4.91
CA LYS A 64 20.12 3.83 -5.37
C LYS A 64 20.77 3.13 -6.55
N LYS A 65 21.35 3.90 -7.48
CA LYS A 65 22.00 3.38 -8.71
C LYS A 65 23.51 3.13 -8.53
N GLY A 66 24.12 3.61 -7.44
CA GLY A 66 25.55 3.44 -7.19
C GLY A 66 26.46 4.14 -8.22
N ILE A 67 25.98 5.22 -8.83
CA ILE A 67 26.68 6.00 -9.86
C ILE A 67 26.59 7.50 -9.53
N PRO A 68 27.58 8.31 -9.94
CA PRO A 68 27.47 9.75 -9.80
C PRO A 68 26.49 10.31 -10.83
N THR A 69 25.71 11.31 -10.43
CA THR A 69 24.85 12.10 -11.32
C THR A 69 25.52 13.39 -11.75
N PHE A 70 26.49 13.86 -10.96
CA PHE A 70 27.24 15.08 -11.22
C PHE A 70 28.63 14.97 -10.57
N VAL A 71 29.68 15.29 -11.33
CA VAL A 71 31.06 15.33 -10.84
C VAL A 71 31.69 16.63 -11.31
N THR A 72 32.22 17.46 -10.41
CA THR A 72 32.92 18.71 -10.74
C THR A 72 34.32 18.73 -10.17
N GLY A 73 35.27 19.30 -10.90
CA GLY A 73 36.64 19.50 -10.45
C GLY A 73 37.57 19.88 -11.59
N ASN A 74 38.77 19.33 -11.60
CA ASN A 74 39.58 19.19 -12.81
C ASN A 74 39.71 17.69 -13.10
N LEU A 75 38.97 17.22 -14.10
CA LEU A 75 38.77 15.79 -14.34
C LEU A 75 39.72 15.24 -15.39
N SER A 76 40.29 16.10 -16.25
CA SER A 76 41.19 15.70 -17.34
C SER A 76 42.63 16.12 -17.08
N GLU A 77 43.60 15.26 -17.42
CA GLU A 77 45.03 15.64 -17.44
C GLU A 77 45.43 16.43 -18.69
N LYS A 78 44.76 16.15 -19.81
CA LYS A 78 44.98 16.79 -21.11
C LYS A 78 43.71 17.54 -21.52
N PRO A 79 43.82 18.72 -22.15
CA PRO A 79 42.64 19.42 -22.60
C PRO A 79 42.01 18.74 -23.81
N VAL A 80 40.69 18.62 -23.79
CA VAL A 80 39.83 18.14 -24.87
C VAL A 80 39.71 19.21 -25.94
N GLN A 81 40.18 18.93 -27.16
CA GLN A 81 40.18 19.91 -28.26
C GLN A 81 38.97 19.78 -29.19
N ASN A 82 38.43 18.58 -29.31
CA ASN A 82 37.37 18.23 -30.26
C ASN A 82 36.45 17.13 -29.71
N GLU A 83 35.44 16.75 -30.50
CA GLU A 83 34.44 15.73 -30.18
C GLU A 83 35.06 14.34 -29.94
N THR A 84 36.09 13.99 -30.71
CA THR A 84 36.79 12.69 -30.55
C THR A 84 37.53 12.63 -29.21
N ASP A 85 38.18 13.72 -28.80
CA ASP A 85 38.85 13.79 -27.50
C ASP A 85 37.84 13.70 -26.34
N ALA A 86 36.68 14.35 -26.48
CA ALA A 86 35.61 14.31 -25.50
C ALA A 86 35.00 12.90 -25.37
N LEU A 87 34.82 12.20 -26.50
CA LEU A 87 34.33 10.83 -26.55
C LEU A 87 35.35 9.86 -25.94
N ASN A 88 36.65 10.04 -26.23
CA ASN A 88 37.72 9.26 -25.61
C ASN A 88 37.75 9.47 -24.10
N PHE A 89 37.67 10.73 -23.64
CA PHE A 89 37.55 11.03 -22.22
C PHE A 89 36.34 10.33 -21.59
N LEU A 90 35.17 10.38 -22.23
CA LEU A 90 33.98 9.70 -21.71
C LEU A 90 34.16 8.18 -21.66
N ASN A 91 34.75 7.58 -22.70
CA ASN A 91 34.99 6.14 -22.78
C ASN A 91 36.01 5.66 -21.75
N ASP A 92 37.10 6.40 -21.53
CA ASP A 92 38.11 6.10 -20.52
C ASP A 92 37.52 6.13 -19.10
N ASN A 93 36.45 6.93 -18.92
CA ASN A 93 35.81 7.14 -17.63
C ASN A 93 34.43 6.49 -17.50
N LYS A 94 33.95 5.72 -18.49
CA LYS A 94 32.57 5.17 -18.48
C LYS A 94 32.29 4.19 -17.35
N ALA A 95 33.34 3.52 -16.84
CA ALA A 95 33.25 2.66 -15.66
C ALA A 95 32.84 3.44 -14.40
N LEU A 96 33.06 4.76 -14.36
CA LEU A 96 32.54 5.62 -13.30
C LEU A 96 31.02 5.55 -13.19
N PHE A 97 30.34 5.39 -14.32
CA PHE A 97 28.88 5.24 -14.44
C PHE A 97 28.46 3.77 -14.54
N ASN A 98 29.35 2.85 -14.15
CA ASN A 98 29.12 1.41 -14.16
C ASN A 98 28.72 0.82 -15.53
N LEU A 99 29.15 1.46 -16.62
CA LEU A 99 28.89 1.00 -17.98
C LEU A 99 30.03 0.09 -18.48
N GLU A 100 29.68 -1.14 -18.85
CA GLU A 100 30.63 -2.16 -19.30
C GLU A 100 30.55 -2.45 -20.80
N TYR A 101 29.38 -2.25 -21.39
CA TYR A 101 29.11 -2.49 -22.80
C TYR A 101 28.17 -1.41 -23.35
N GLY A 102 28.08 -1.33 -24.67
CA GLY A 102 27.46 -0.22 -25.36
C GLY A 102 28.47 0.87 -25.76
N ASN A 103 28.06 1.67 -26.73
CA ASN A 103 28.85 2.73 -27.33
C ASN A 103 28.15 4.07 -27.11
N PHE A 104 28.92 5.12 -26.93
CA PHE A 104 28.38 6.48 -26.92
C PHE A 104 28.45 7.05 -28.32
N GLU A 105 27.36 7.68 -28.72
CA GLU A 105 27.32 8.52 -29.92
C GLU A 105 27.03 9.96 -29.49
N ILE A 106 27.66 10.90 -30.19
CA ILE A 106 27.49 12.32 -29.91
C ILE A 106 26.12 12.77 -30.42
N GLU A 107 25.34 13.41 -29.56
CA GLU A 107 24.04 13.97 -29.92
C GLU A 107 24.17 15.43 -30.36
N ARG A 108 24.94 16.22 -29.60
CA ARG A 108 25.24 17.62 -29.95
C ARG A 108 26.43 18.17 -29.17
N VAL A 109 27.00 19.25 -29.72
CA VAL A 109 27.98 20.11 -29.05
C VAL A 109 27.42 21.52 -28.95
N ASP A 110 27.34 22.03 -27.73
CA ASP A 110 26.91 23.41 -27.46
C ASP A 110 28.09 24.23 -26.93
N SER A 111 28.08 25.55 -27.15
CA SER A 111 28.97 26.49 -26.48
C SER A 111 28.14 27.57 -25.78
N ASP A 112 28.49 27.89 -24.54
CA ASP A 112 27.77 28.90 -23.76
C ASP A 112 28.40 30.29 -23.89
N LYS A 113 27.73 31.30 -23.32
CA LYS A 113 28.20 32.70 -23.33
C LYS A 113 29.50 32.92 -22.54
N LEU A 114 29.93 31.94 -21.73
CA LEU A 114 31.17 31.98 -20.97
C LEU A 114 32.34 31.37 -21.75
N GLY A 115 32.06 30.81 -22.94
CA GLY A 115 33.03 30.15 -23.82
C GLY A 115 33.25 28.67 -23.50
N THR A 116 32.49 28.11 -22.55
CA THR A 116 32.60 26.69 -22.20
C THR A 116 31.90 25.84 -23.26
N LYS A 117 32.39 24.61 -23.46
CA LYS A 117 31.78 23.66 -24.39
C LYS A 117 31.09 22.53 -23.64
N HIS A 118 30.02 22.01 -24.23
CA HIS A 118 29.22 20.93 -23.68
C HIS A 118 29.02 19.84 -24.73
N TYR A 119 29.62 18.68 -24.52
CA TYR A 119 29.53 17.53 -25.42
C TYR A 119 28.53 16.54 -24.86
N ARG A 120 27.37 16.40 -25.52
CA ARG A 120 26.27 15.54 -25.06
C ARG A 120 26.26 14.23 -25.81
N TYR A 121 26.21 13.14 -25.08
CA TYR A 121 26.26 11.78 -25.60
C TYR A 121 25.04 10.97 -25.20
N LYS A 122 24.59 10.14 -26.14
CA LYS A 122 23.55 9.12 -25.92
C LYS A 122 24.18 7.73 -25.95
N LEU A 123 23.71 6.84 -25.08
CA LEU A 123 24.18 5.46 -25.04
C LEU A 123 23.42 4.61 -26.07
N PHE A 124 24.16 3.79 -26.79
CA PHE A 124 23.65 2.78 -27.72
C PHE A 124 24.10 1.39 -27.29
N VAL A 125 23.16 0.44 -27.30
CA VAL A 125 23.42 -0.98 -27.04
C VAL A 125 22.91 -1.76 -28.23
N ASP A 126 23.78 -2.60 -28.82
CA ASP A 126 23.45 -3.37 -30.03
C ASP A 126 22.92 -2.51 -31.19
N GLY A 127 23.47 -1.29 -31.34
CA GLY A 127 23.05 -0.31 -32.34
C GLY A 127 21.72 0.41 -32.03
N ILE A 128 21.10 0.16 -30.88
CA ILE A 128 19.82 0.76 -30.48
C ILE A 128 20.06 1.81 -29.38
N PRO A 129 19.53 3.04 -29.52
CA PRO A 129 19.64 4.05 -28.48
C PRO A 129 18.88 3.63 -27.22
N VAL A 130 19.43 3.93 -26.06
CA VAL A 130 18.79 3.67 -24.77
C VAL A 130 18.02 4.92 -24.32
N TYR A 131 16.72 4.75 -24.06
CA TYR A 131 15.86 5.86 -23.68
C TYR A 131 16.17 6.33 -22.26
N GLY A 132 16.27 7.65 -22.06
CA GLY A 132 16.53 8.26 -20.75
C GLY A 132 17.99 8.19 -20.29
N THR A 133 18.91 7.66 -21.11
CA THR A 133 20.35 7.72 -20.83
C THR A 133 21.02 8.85 -21.61
N GLU A 134 21.73 9.71 -20.90
CA GLU A 134 22.46 10.83 -21.46
C GLU A 134 23.63 11.20 -20.52
N LEU A 135 24.82 11.40 -21.08
CA LEU A 135 25.99 11.91 -20.35
C LEU A 135 26.54 13.15 -21.06
N ILE A 136 26.94 14.16 -20.29
CA ILE A 136 27.44 15.43 -20.80
C ILE A 136 28.84 15.67 -20.23
N VAL A 137 29.81 15.95 -21.10
CA VAL A 137 31.16 16.37 -20.74
C VAL A 137 31.26 17.89 -20.92
N HIS A 138 31.65 18.61 -19.88
CA HIS A 138 31.80 20.06 -19.91
C HIS A 138 33.26 20.48 -19.84
N THR A 139 33.71 21.32 -20.77
CA THR A 139 35.08 21.83 -20.82
C THR A 139 35.12 23.35 -20.68
N ASP A 140 36.14 23.86 -19.99
CA ASP A 140 36.42 25.30 -19.96
C ASP A 140 37.01 25.78 -21.31
N ASN A 141 37.30 27.08 -21.40
CA ASN A 141 37.79 27.72 -22.64
C ASN A 141 39.16 27.19 -23.08
N ASN A 142 39.89 26.51 -22.19
CA ASN A 142 41.17 25.90 -22.49
C ASN A 142 41.04 24.40 -22.84
N GLY A 143 39.82 23.86 -22.83
CA GLY A 143 39.53 22.45 -23.08
C GLY A 143 39.63 21.56 -21.84
N ASN A 144 39.86 22.09 -20.64
CA ASN A 144 39.94 21.23 -19.45
C ASN A 144 38.54 20.78 -19.04
N VAL A 145 38.35 19.49 -18.82
CA VAL A 145 37.08 18.93 -18.35
C VAL A 145 36.89 19.35 -16.89
N TYR A 146 35.92 20.24 -16.65
CA TYR A 146 35.61 20.70 -15.30
C TYR A 146 34.38 20.01 -14.70
N SER A 147 33.53 19.39 -15.54
CA SER A 147 32.35 18.67 -15.09
C SER A 147 31.97 17.52 -16.01
N ILE A 148 31.42 16.46 -15.43
CA ILE A 148 30.66 15.42 -16.13
C ILE A 148 29.39 15.11 -15.35
N ASN A 149 28.25 15.06 -16.03
CA ASN A 149 26.96 14.78 -15.40
C ASN A 149 26.01 14.05 -16.34
N GLY A 150 24.91 13.56 -15.79
CA GLY A 150 23.84 12.91 -16.53
C GLY A 150 23.36 11.64 -15.86
N GLN A 151 22.71 10.78 -16.64
CA GLN A 151 22.24 9.48 -16.19
C GLN A 151 22.62 8.38 -17.18
N ALA A 152 23.05 7.26 -16.61
CA ALA A 152 23.13 5.98 -17.29
C ALA A 152 22.29 4.97 -16.50
N ASP A 153 21.78 3.93 -17.15
CA ASP A 153 21.11 2.82 -16.47
C ASP A 153 21.89 1.54 -16.74
N GLN A 154 22.44 0.97 -15.68
CA GLN A 154 23.26 -0.23 -15.73
C GLN A 154 22.43 -1.51 -15.81
N SER A 155 21.14 -1.45 -15.46
CA SER A 155 20.32 -2.65 -15.35
C SER A 155 19.98 -3.29 -16.70
N ILE A 156 20.44 -2.70 -17.81
CA ILE A 156 20.24 -3.25 -19.15
C ILE A 156 20.83 -4.67 -19.17
N PRO A 157 20.04 -5.70 -19.53
CA PRO A 157 20.55 -7.04 -19.73
C PRO A 157 21.42 -7.12 -20.99
N THR A 158 22.53 -7.87 -20.90
CA THR A 158 23.29 -8.25 -22.10
C THR A 158 22.44 -9.21 -22.94
N ASP A 159 22.04 -8.77 -24.13
CA ASP A 159 21.15 -9.52 -25.03
C ASP A 159 21.40 -9.10 -26.48
N ILE A 160 20.84 -9.84 -27.45
CA ILE A 160 20.82 -9.50 -28.88
C ILE A 160 19.54 -8.70 -29.16
N TRP A 161 19.55 -7.45 -28.73
CA TRP A 161 18.39 -6.57 -28.75
C TRP A 161 17.87 -6.26 -30.15
N ASN A 162 18.74 -6.20 -31.15
CA ASN A 162 18.36 -5.92 -32.53
C ASN A 162 17.41 -7.00 -33.09
N ASN A 163 17.55 -8.27 -32.67
CA ASN A 163 16.65 -9.36 -33.06
C ASN A 163 15.24 -9.25 -32.43
N LYS A 164 15.07 -8.38 -31.43
CA LYS A 164 13.78 -8.11 -30.79
C LYS A 164 12.98 -7.02 -31.51
N ILE A 165 13.54 -6.35 -32.51
CA ILE A 165 12.80 -5.38 -33.32
C ILE A 165 12.10 -6.13 -34.46
N LYS A 166 10.89 -6.62 -34.20
CA LYS A 166 10.08 -7.41 -35.15
C LYS A 166 9.03 -6.59 -35.90
N ILE A 167 8.63 -5.43 -35.36
CA ILE A 167 7.68 -4.53 -36.02
C ILE A 167 8.41 -3.38 -36.74
N SER A 168 7.97 -3.10 -37.96
CA SER A 168 8.42 -1.94 -38.75
C SER A 168 7.92 -0.62 -38.15
N ALA A 169 8.65 0.47 -38.39
CA ALA A 169 8.25 1.84 -38.06
C ALA A 169 6.81 2.19 -38.50
N SER A 170 6.44 1.85 -39.74
CA SER A 170 5.09 2.14 -40.27
C SER A 170 3.98 1.38 -39.53
N LYS A 171 4.22 0.11 -39.18
CA LYS A 171 3.29 -0.68 -38.34
C LYS A 171 3.16 -0.07 -36.94
N ALA A 172 4.25 0.37 -36.33
CA ALA A 172 4.22 1.01 -35.01
C ALA A 172 3.46 2.34 -35.04
N ILE A 173 3.63 3.15 -36.09
CA ILE A 173 2.86 4.38 -36.30
C ILE A 173 1.36 4.08 -36.37
N LYS A 174 0.94 3.07 -37.15
CA LYS A 174 -0.48 2.67 -37.22
C LYS A 174 -1.04 2.18 -35.89
N VAL A 175 -0.25 1.43 -35.12
CA VAL A 175 -0.62 1.03 -33.75
C VAL A 175 -0.84 2.26 -32.87
N ALA A 176 0.06 3.24 -32.95
CA ALA A 176 -0.02 4.47 -32.17
C ALA A 176 -1.20 5.37 -32.58
N GLU A 177 -1.47 5.49 -33.89
CA GLU A 177 -2.66 6.18 -34.43
C GLU A 177 -3.95 5.53 -33.93
N ALA A 178 -4.04 4.19 -34.00
CA ALA A 178 -5.19 3.44 -33.51
C ALA A 178 -5.37 3.56 -31.99
N TYR A 179 -4.27 3.55 -31.22
CA TYR A 179 -4.26 3.75 -29.77
C TYR A 179 -4.84 5.11 -29.37
N LEU A 180 -4.60 6.15 -30.17
CA LEU A 180 -5.18 7.49 -29.96
C LEU A 180 -6.55 7.69 -30.64
N HIS A 181 -7.13 6.63 -31.21
CA HIS A 181 -8.38 6.68 -31.98
C HIS A 181 -8.37 7.70 -33.13
N LEU A 182 -7.22 7.84 -33.80
CA LEU A 182 -7.11 8.67 -35.01
C LEU A 182 -7.65 7.87 -36.21
N GLU A 183 -8.79 8.30 -36.75
CA GLU A 183 -9.42 7.64 -37.90
C GLU A 183 -8.63 7.91 -39.19
N SER A 184 -8.21 6.84 -39.88
CA SER A 184 -7.29 6.93 -41.03
C SER A 184 -7.82 7.72 -42.23
N ASP A 185 -9.13 7.77 -42.42
CA ASP A 185 -9.83 8.55 -43.46
C ASP A 185 -9.94 10.04 -43.13
N LYS A 186 -9.62 10.42 -41.89
CA LYS A 186 -9.55 11.81 -41.39
C LYS A 186 -8.11 12.33 -41.24
N LEU A 187 -7.08 11.53 -41.55
CA LEU A 187 -5.68 11.95 -41.51
C LEU A 187 -5.28 12.65 -42.81
N ASP A 188 -4.78 13.89 -42.70
CA ASP A 188 -4.16 14.60 -43.82
C ASP A 188 -2.66 14.79 -43.53
N TYR A 189 -1.82 14.09 -44.29
CA TYR A 189 -0.37 14.23 -44.22
C TYR A 189 0.04 15.39 -45.14
N THR A 190 -0.21 16.63 -44.71
CA THR A 190 0.27 17.79 -45.46
C THR A 190 1.77 17.93 -45.25
N THR A 191 2.57 17.32 -46.13
CA THR A 191 3.97 17.74 -46.30
C THR A 191 3.95 19.18 -46.78
N ASN A 192 4.59 20.09 -46.07
CA ASN A 192 4.83 21.45 -46.57
C ASN A 192 5.47 21.37 -47.96
N LYS A 193 4.72 21.65 -49.02
CA LYS A 193 5.29 21.80 -50.36
C LYS A 193 6.01 23.14 -50.38
N VAL A 194 7.34 23.09 -50.46
CA VAL A 194 8.16 24.27 -50.79
C VAL A 194 7.97 24.54 -52.28
N ASP A 195 7.59 25.77 -52.64
CA ASP A 195 7.56 26.19 -54.03
C ASP A 195 9.02 26.27 -54.54
N ALA A 196 9.35 25.40 -55.51
CA ALA A 196 10.69 25.25 -56.04
C ALA A 196 11.21 26.47 -56.82
N THR A 197 10.36 27.46 -57.10
CA THR A 197 10.73 28.69 -57.81
C THR A 197 10.93 29.90 -56.90
N THR A 198 10.32 29.94 -55.72
CA THR A 198 10.38 31.10 -54.81
C THR A 198 11.11 30.83 -53.50
N ASN A 199 11.34 29.56 -53.13
CA ASN A 199 11.87 29.17 -51.82
C ASN A 199 11.04 29.69 -50.62
N GLU A 200 9.80 30.13 -50.87
CA GLU A 200 8.87 30.52 -49.82
C GLU A 200 7.98 29.34 -49.43
N VAL A 201 7.71 29.22 -48.13
CA VAL A 201 6.69 28.30 -47.63
C VAL A 201 5.34 28.83 -48.08
N VAL A 202 4.71 28.15 -49.04
CA VAL A 202 3.32 28.43 -49.41
C VAL A 202 2.47 28.07 -48.18
N LYS A 203 2.10 29.09 -47.41
CA LYS A 203 1.04 28.95 -46.39
C LYS A 203 -0.26 28.78 -47.16
N ASP A 204 -0.58 27.54 -47.49
CA ASP A 204 -1.93 27.24 -47.92
C ASP A 204 -2.83 27.55 -46.73
N ASN A 205 -3.72 28.53 -46.90
CA ASN A 205 -4.78 28.82 -45.95
C ASN A 205 -5.76 27.65 -45.97
N LEU A 206 -5.35 26.53 -45.37
CA LEU A 206 -6.20 25.39 -45.12
C LEU A 206 -7.20 25.81 -44.04
N ALA A 207 -8.31 26.40 -44.49
CA ALA A 207 -9.56 26.39 -43.76
C ALA A 207 -9.80 24.95 -43.32
N VAL A 208 -9.64 24.68 -42.02
CA VAL A 208 -9.85 23.37 -41.41
C VAL A 208 -11.28 22.94 -41.75
N LYS A 209 -11.41 22.04 -42.73
CA LYS A 209 -12.65 21.28 -42.88
C LYS A 209 -12.80 20.48 -41.59
N SER A 210 -13.93 20.66 -40.93
CA SER A 210 -14.13 20.53 -39.48
C SER A 210 -13.97 19.14 -38.85
N ASN A 211 -13.29 18.17 -39.47
CA ASN A 211 -13.13 16.81 -38.94
C ASN A 211 -11.79 16.12 -39.31
N LYS A 212 -10.78 16.84 -39.80
CA LYS A 212 -9.48 16.24 -40.18
C LYS A 212 -8.36 16.53 -39.17
N VAL A 213 -7.51 15.54 -38.92
CA VAL A 213 -6.26 15.64 -38.15
C VAL A 213 -5.13 15.97 -39.13
N ILE A 214 -4.44 17.09 -38.88
CA ILE A 214 -3.35 17.59 -39.72
C ILE A 214 -2.04 17.36 -38.98
N TYR A 215 -1.13 16.57 -39.55
CA TYR A 215 0.19 16.37 -38.95
C TYR A 215 1.07 17.62 -39.11
N ASN A 216 1.63 18.10 -38.01
CA ASN A 216 2.58 19.22 -37.99
C ASN A 216 3.98 18.80 -38.48
N SER A 217 4.28 17.52 -38.36
CA SER A 217 5.48 16.87 -38.86
C SER A 217 5.14 15.42 -39.23
N GLU A 218 5.89 14.82 -40.15
CA GLU A 218 5.71 13.41 -40.47
C GLU A 218 5.82 12.55 -39.19
N PRO A 219 4.91 11.59 -38.95
CA PRO A 219 5.05 10.65 -37.85
C PRO A 219 6.41 9.96 -37.85
N ILE A 220 7.11 10.02 -36.72
CA ILE A 220 8.43 9.42 -36.58
C ILE A 220 8.32 8.20 -35.67
N SER A 221 8.93 7.08 -36.05
CA SER A 221 9.11 5.92 -35.17
C SER A 221 10.58 5.53 -35.18
N VAL A 222 11.20 5.54 -34.01
CA VAL A 222 12.62 5.18 -33.83
C VAL A 222 12.72 4.06 -32.80
N PRO A 223 13.52 3.01 -33.03
CA PRO A 223 13.71 1.96 -32.03
C PRO A 223 14.51 2.49 -30.84
N TYR A 224 14.12 2.08 -29.63
CA TYR A 224 14.79 2.37 -28.37
C TYR A 224 14.83 1.14 -27.46
N LEU A 225 15.81 1.09 -26.55
CA LEU A 225 15.70 0.27 -25.35
C LEU A 225 15.04 1.09 -24.25
N TYR A 226 13.97 0.55 -23.67
CA TYR A 226 13.18 1.24 -22.66
C TYR A 226 12.99 0.35 -21.43
N ASN A 227 13.25 0.93 -20.25
CA ASN A 227 13.02 0.29 -18.97
C ASN A 227 11.64 0.70 -18.44
N TYR A 228 10.63 -0.15 -18.66
CA TYR A 228 9.29 0.08 -18.15
C TYR A 228 9.09 -0.73 -16.86
N LYS A 229 8.90 -0.03 -15.73
CA LYS A 229 8.66 -0.64 -14.40
C LYS A 229 9.69 -1.72 -14.00
N GLY A 230 10.96 -1.51 -14.33
CA GLY A 230 12.06 -2.43 -14.00
C GLY A 230 12.28 -3.55 -15.02
N GLN A 231 11.55 -3.55 -16.15
CA GLN A 231 11.67 -4.54 -17.22
C GLN A 231 12.16 -3.88 -18.51
N TRP A 232 13.29 -4.36 -19.02
CA TRP A 232 13.88 -3.86 -20.26
C TRP A 232 13.23 -4.46 -21.49
N GLN A 233 12.83 -3.60 -22.41
CA GLN A 233 12.18 -4.00 -23.66
C GLN A 233 12.73 -3.18 -24.83
N ALA A 234 12.84 -3.82 -26.00
CA ALA A 234 12.98 -3.10 -27.25
C ALA A 234 11.61 -2.51 -27.62
N VAL A 235 11.57 -1.22 -27.93
CA VAL A 235 10.35 -0.49 -28.29
C VAL A 235 10.55 0.32 -29.55
N GLN A 236 9.48 0.57 -30.28
CA GLN A 236 9.37 1.64 -31.26
C GLN A 236 8.78 2.86 -30.53
N LEU A 237 9.60 3.90 -30.32
CA LEU A 237 9.12 5.18 -29.81
C LEU A 237 8.51 5.96 -30.96
N VAL A 238 7.18 6.00 -31.00
CA VAL A 238 6.41 6.75 -31.97
C VAL A 238 6.19 8.17 -31.45
N THR A 239 6.51 9.16 -32.27
CA THR A 239 6.17 10.56 -32.06
C THR A 239 5.07 10.96 -33.04
N LEU A 240 3.91 11.36 -32.51
CA LEU A 240 2.80 11.89 -33.30
C LEU A 240 2.59 13.35 -32.94
N GLN A 241 2.81 14.24 -33.91
CA GLN A 241 2.63 15.69 -33.78
C GLN A 241 1.57 16.17 -34.74
N PHE A 242 0.42 16.59 -34.24
CA PHE A 242 -0.71 16.95 -35.07
C PHE A 242 -1.59 18.03 -34.44
N MET A 243 -2.31 18.74 -35.30
CA MET A 243 -3.40 19.64 -34.97
C MET A 243 -4.73 18.97 -35.34
N GLY A 244 -5.69 19.05 -34.44
CA GLY A 244 -7.04 18.54 -34.59
C GLY A 244 -7.93 19.13 -33.50
N SER A 245 -9.07 18.51 -33.20
CA SER A 245 -9.90 18.91 -32.05
C SER A 245 -9.15 18.83 -30.71
N LYS A 246 -8.11 17.99 -30.62
CA LYS A 246 -7.11 17.98 -29.56
C LYS A 246 -5.72 18.03 -30.20
N PRO A 247 -4.93 19.09 -30.04
CA PRO A 247 -3.55 19.08 -30.51
C PRO A 247 -2.75 18.03 -29.74
N GLY A 248 -1.83 17.34 -30.42
CA GLY A 248 -1.04 16.27 -29.82
C GLY A 248 0.45 16.42 -30.14
N ASN A 249 1.31 16.22 -29.13
CA ASN A 249 2.74 15.93 -29.28
C ASN A 249 3.02 14.64 -28.50
N TRP A 250 2.40 13.55 -28.94
CA TRP A 250 2.42 12.28 -28.24
C TRP A 250 3.74 11.55 -28.43
N LYS A 251 4.25 10.98 -27.35
CA LYS A 251 5.32 9.97 -27.29
C LYS A 251 4.70 8.65 -26.87
N ILE A 252 4.71 7.65 -27.75
CA ILE A 252 4.07 6.35 -27.54
C ILE A 252 5.12 5.25 -27.71
N PHE A 253 5.28 4.43 -26.68
CA PHE A 253 6.25 3.34 -26.65
C PHE A 253 5.53 2.05 -27.04
N VAL A 254 5.74 1.61 -28.28
CA VAL A 254 5.17 0.35 -28.80
C VAL A 254 6.21 -0.75 -28.63
N ASN A 255 5.90 -1.83 -27.92
CA ASN A 255 6.78 -2.98 -27.80
C ASN A 255 7.17 -3.50 -29.19
N ALA A 256 8.47 -3.54 -29.47
CA ALA A 256 8.99 -3.79 -30.81
C ALA A 256 8.84 -5.26 -31.26
N GLU A 257 8.55 -6.18 -30.33
CA GLU A 257 8.29 -7.59 -30.63
C GLU A 257 6.81 -7.86 -30.87
N THR A 258 5.94 -7.34 -30.00
CA THR A 258 4.52 -7.70 -29.96
C THR A 258 3.62 -6.71 -30.69
N GLY A 259 4.04 -5.43 -30.79
CA GLY A 259 3.20 -4.35 -31.29
C GLY A 259 2.22 -3.79 -30.25
N ASN A 260 2.33 -4.17 -28.97
CA ASN A 260 1.49 -3.60 -27.92
C ASN A 260 2.03 -2.25 -27.46
N VAL A 261 1.16 -1.27 -27.21
CA VAL A 261 1.55 -0.03 -26.51
C VAL A 261 1.83 -0.37 -25.05
N ILE A 262 3.01 -0.02 -24.54
CA ILE A 262 3.42 -0.30 -23.16
C ILE A 262 3.49 0.96 -22.30
N ASP A 263 3.64 2.13 -22.92
CA ASP A 263 3.68 3.42 -22.24
C ASP A 263 3.36 4.56 -23.23
N SER A 264 2.87 5.69 -22.73
CA SER A 264 2.62 6.88 -23.56
C SER A 264 2.50 8.15 -22.73
N PHE A 265 2.91 9.29 -23.28
CA PHE A 265 2.63 10.62 -22.72
C PHE A 265 2.47 11.68 -23.81
N ASN A 266 1.74 12.75 -23.52
CA ASN A 266 1.64 13.92 -24.40
C ASN A 266 2.63 14.99 -23.92
N ALA A 267 3.52 15.43 -24.82
CA ALA A 267 4.50 16.49 -24.56
C ALA A 267 3.96 17.89 -24.84
N ILE A 268 2.70 18.02 -25.28
CA ILE A 268 1.95 19.26 -25.08
C ILE A 268 1.46 19.20 -23.63
N ASP A 269 2.08 20.03 -22.79
CA ASP A 269 1.44 20.46 -21.56
C ASP A 269 0.26 21.29 -22.02
N ASN A 270 -0.93 20.68 -22.10
CA ASN A 270 -2.15 21.46 -22.29
C ASN A 270 -2.17 22.37 -21.07
N SER A 271 -1.84 23.65 -21.24
CA SER A 271 -2.11 24.64 -20.22
C SER A 271 -3.62 24.63 -20.04
N ALA A 272 -4.11 23.76 -19.16
CA ALA A 272 -5.50 23.69 -18.79
C ALA A 272 -5.88 25.12 -18.44
N ALA A 273 -6.85 25.65 -19.17
CA ALA A 273 -7.38 26.95 -18.80
C ALA A 273 -7.94 26.79 -17.38
N THR A 274 -7.76 27.79 -16.55
CA THR A 274 -8.46 27.84 -15.26
C THR A 274 -9.55 28.87 -15.34
N GLY A 275 -10.65 28.64 -14.65
CA GLY A 275 -11.73 29.61 -14.53
C GLY A 275 -12.45 29.47 -13.20
N THR A 276 -13.53 30.20 -13.07
CA THR A 276 -14.40 30.17 -11.90
C THR A 276 -15.81 29.80 -12.32
N GLY A 277 -16.61 29.31 -11.37
CA GLY A 277 -18.04 29.15 -11.55
C GLY A 277 -18.78 29.24 -10.23
N VAL A 278 -20.07 29.50 -10.28
CA VAL A 278 -20.94 29.54 -9.09
C VAL A 278 -21.79 28.28 -9.09
N GLY A 279 -21.61 27.44 -8.07
CA GLY A 279 -22.39 26.22 -7.87
C GLY A 279 -23.85 26.51 -7.51
N VAL A 280 -24.66 25.46 -7.47
CA VAL A 280 -26.11 25.49 -7.17
C VAL A 280 -26.38 26.14 -5.82
N ASN A 281 -25.52 25.89 -4.83
CA ASN A 281 -25.64 26.42 -3.47
C ASN A 281 -24.91 27.77 -3.29
N GLY A 282 -24.52 28.42 -4.38
CA GLY A 282 -23.92 29.76 -4.39
C GLY A 282 -22.43 29.79 -4.07
N GLN A 283 -21.77 28.64 -3.87
CA GLN A 283 -20.32 28.63 -3.65
C GLN A 283 -19.57 28.88 -4.95
N THR A 284 -18.56 29.75 -4.90
CA THR A 284 -17.62 29.91 -6.01
C THR A 284 -16.62 28.75 -6.03
N ARG A 285 -16.49 28.10 -7.18
CA ARG A 285 -15.58 26.97 -7.42
C ARG A 285 -14.48 27.38 -8.40
N ASN A 286 -13.25 26.91 -8.15
CA ASN A 286 -12.17 26.98 -9.12
C ASN A 286 -12.25 25.78 -10.04
N LEU A 287 -12.20 26.01 -11.35
CA LEU A 287 -12.42 25.00 -12.37
C LEU A 287 -11.18 24.81 -13.23
N ASN A 288 -10.84 23.55 -13.48
CA ASN A 288 -9.94 23.18 -14.57
C ASN A 288 -10.78 23.11 -15.86
N LEU A 289 -10.31 23.75 -16.91
CA LEU A 289 -11.04 23.95 -18.16
C LEU A 289 -10.13 23.62 -19.34
N ASP A 290 -10.75 23.42 -20.50
CA ASP A 290 -10.06 23.40 -21.78
C ASP A 290 -10.53 24.59 -22.62
N TYR A 291 -9.59 25.31 -23.23
CA TYR A 291 -9.90 26.46 -24.10
C TYR A 291 -9.68 26.09 -25.56
N THR A 292 -10.78 25.86 -26.28
CA THR A 292 -10.78 25.49 -27.70
C THR A 292 -11.88 26.23 -28.44
N ASN A 293 -11.66 26.53 -29.73
CA ASN A 293 -12.66 27.21 -30.58
C ASN A 293 -13.23 28.52 -29.99
N ASN A 294 -12.38 29.33 -29.34
CA ASN A 294 -12.76 30.57 -28.66
C ASN A 294 -13.83 30.40 -27.56
N LYS A 295 -13.88 29.23 -26.91
CA LYS A 295 -14.72 28.96 -25.75
C LYS A 295 -13.93 28.18 -24.72
N TYR A 296 -14.29 28.37 -23.46
CA TYR A 296 -13.88 27.54 -22.36
C TYR A 296 -14.88 26.40 -22.21
N SER A 297 -14.42 25.18 -21.98
CA SER A 297 -15.27 24.02 -21.75
C SER A 297 -14.98 23.40 -20.40
N LEU A 298 -16.01 22.81 -19.76
CA LEU A 298 -15.86 21.99 -18.56
C LEU A 298 -15.20 20.65 -18.90
N THR A 299 -13.90 20.75 -19.18
CA THR A 299 -13.02 19.65 -19.56
C THR A 299 -11.76 19.75 -18.70
N ASP A 300 -11.50 18.76 -17.86
CA ASP A 300 -10.27 18.66 -17.06
C ASP A 300 -9.37 17.58 -17.65
N LEU A 301 -8.20 18.01 -18.12
CA LEU A 301 -7.14 17.16 -18.69
C LEU A 301 -5.89 17.12 -17.79
N THR A 302 -5.93 17.74 -16.61
CA THR A 302 -4.80 17.83 -15.68
C THR A 302 -4.58 16.53 -14.89
N LYS A 303 -5.56 15.64 -14.92
CA LYS A 303 -5.60 14.38 -14.18
C LYS A 303 -5.16 13.21 -15.06
N GLY A 304 -4.88 12.07 -14.42
CA GLY A 304 -4.53 10.81 -15.11
C GLY A 304 -5.70 10.19 -15.92
N ALA A 305 -6.88 10.80 -15.83
CA ALA A 305 -8.04 10.57 -16.67
C ALA A 305 -8.57 11.92 -17.19
N SER A 306 -9.21 11.90 -18.35
CA SER A 306 -9.93 13.08 -18.86
C SER A 306 -11.34 13.15 -18.27
N ILE A 307 -11.74 14.30 -17.77
CA ILE A 307 -13.08 14.55 -17.19
C ILE A 307 -13.84 15.52 -18.10
N TYR A 308 -15.09 15.20 -18.41
CA TYR A 308 -15.96 16.02 -19.24
C TYR A 308 -17.34 16.21 -18.58
N THR A 309 -17.82 17.44 -18.56
CA THR A 309 -19.18 17.75 -18.09
C THR A 309 -20.05 18.29 -19.23
N TYR A 310 -21.23 17.70 -19.38
CA TYR A 310 -22.19 17.96 -20.44
C TYR A 310 -23.53 18.41 -19.87
N SER A 311 -24.31 19.10 -20.69
CA SER A 311 -25.72 19.42 -20.44
C SER A 311 -26.61 18.62 -21.38
N MET A 312 -27.66 18.02 -20.83
CA MET A 312 -28.73 17.39 -21.59
C MET A 312 -29.80 18.39 -22.03
N ASN A 313 -29.73 19.65 -21.59
CA ASN A 313 -30.66 20.73 -21.93
C ASN A 313 -32.14 20.30 -21.74
N ASN A 314 -32.42 19.63 -20.62
CA ASN A 314 -33.73 19.10 -20.23
C ASN A 314 -34.26 17.94 -21.10
N SER A 315 -33.43 17.34 -21.95
CA SER A 315 -33.77 16.14 -22.73
C SER A 315 -33.83 14.90 -21.83
N THR A 316 -34.83 14.04 -22.04
CA THR A 316 -34.93 12.68 -21.48
C THR A 316 -34.58 11.59 -22.50
N ASN A 317 -34.23 11.96 -23.74
CA ASN A 317 -33.83 10.97 -24.74
C ASN A 317 -32.40 10.49 -24.46
N ASP A 318 -32.27 9.27 -23.95
CA ASP A 318 -30.98 8.65 -23.63
C ASP A 318 -30.07 8.49 -24.85
N ALA A 319 -30.62 8.43 -26.07
CA ALA A 319 -29.83 8.42 -27.30
C ALA A 319 -29.02 9.71 -27.51
N ASN A 320 -29.37 10.79 -26.80
CA ASN A 320 -28.64 12.06 -26.83
C ASN A 320 -27.52 12.13 -25.79
N LEU A 321 -27.40 11.17 -24.86
CA LEU A 321 -26.29 11.16 -23.90
C LEU A 321 -24.93 11.06 -24.64
N PRO A 322 -23.89 11.80 -24.19
CA PRO A 322 -23.84 12.61 -22.96
C PRO A 322 -24.48 14.02 -23.08
N GLY A 323 -24.97 14.43 -24.24
CA GLY A 323 -25.52 15.76 -24.48
C GLY A 323 -24.48 16.71 -25.06
N THR A 324 -24.68 18.01 -24.85
CA THR A 324 -23.78 19.06 -25.35
C THR A 324 -22.74 19.40 -24.30
N LEU A 325 -21.46 19.46 -24.68
CA LEU A 325 -20.38 19.84 -23.77
C LEU A 325 -20.68 21.22 -23.16
N ALA A 326 -20.57 21.35 -21.84
CA ALA A 326 -20.81 22.61 -21.17
C ALA A 326 -19.67 23.58 -21.50
N THR A 327 -20.02 24.74 -22.05
CA THR A 327 -19.05 25.75 -22.48
C THR A 327 -19.43 27.13 -22.01
N ASP A 328 -18.44 28.00 -21.90
CA ASP A 328 -18.55 29.40 -21.56
C ASP A 328 -17.62 30.24 -22.47
N THR A 329 -17.90 31.53 -22.64
CA THR A 329 -17.12 32.42 -23.53
C THR A 329 -16.00 33.17 -22.84
N ASP A 330 -16.06 33.40 -21.54
CA ASP A 330 -15.12 34.25 -20.83
C ASP A 330 -14.35 33.56 -19.70
N ASN A 331 -14.67 32.30 -19.39
CA ASN A 331 -14.11 31.44 -18.32
C ASN A 331 -14.77 31.58 -16.95
N ASN A 332 -15.88 32.30 -16.87
CA ASN A 332 -16.63 32.52 -15.64
C ASN A 332 -18.05 31.93 -15.76
N PHE A 333 -18.23 30.70 -15.26
CA PHE A 333 -19.49 29.97 -15.28
C PHE A 333 -20.40 30.41 -14.12
N ASP A 334 -20.89 31.65 -14.14
CA ASP A 334 -21.60 32.29 -13.02
C ASP A 334 -23.12 32.43 -13.22
N SER A 335 -23.65 32.00 -14.37
CA SER A 335 -25.10 32.01 -14.59
C SER A 335 -25.80 30.88 -13.82
N ALA A 336 -27.03 31.13 -13.34
CA ALA A 336 -27.78 30.15 -12.55
C ALA A 336 -27.98 28.80 -13.24
N VAL A 337 -28.09 28.78 -14.58
CA VAL A 337 -28.22 27.52 -15.34
C VAL A 337 -26.92 26.73 -15.37
N GLN A 338 -25.75 27.37 -15.21
CA GLN A 338 -24.47 26.66 -15.21
C GLN A 338 -24.17 25.97 -13.87
N GLY A 339 -24.87 26.33 -12.78
CA GLY A 339 -24.52 25.88 -11.43
C GLY A 339 -24.46 24.36 -11.27
N ALA A 340 -25.41 23.61 -11.84
CA ALA A 340 -25.38 22.15 -11.80
C ALA A 340 -24.14 21.58 -12.50
N ALA A 341 -23.76 22.15 -13.64
CA ALA A 341 -22.58 21.74 -14.40
C ALA A 341 -21.28 22.10 -13.67
N VAL A 342 -21.23 23.26 -13.01
CA VAL A 342 -20.11 23.71 -12.17
C VAL A 342 -19.86 22.72 -11.05
N ASP A 343 -20.89 22.40 -10.25
CA ASP A 343 -20.74 21.46 -9.14
C ASP A 343 -20.43 20.04 -9.63
N ALA A 344 -21.09 19.56 -10.68
CA ALA A 344 -20.79 18.25 -11.27
C ALA A 344 -19.32 18.13 -11.71
N HIS A 345 -18.76 19.19 -12.31
CA HIS A 345 -17.37 19.21 -12.78
C HIS A 345 -16.36 19.34 -11.64
N TYR A 346 -16.66 20.19 -10.67
CA TYR A 346 -15.79 20.39 -9.51
C TYR A 346 -15.76 19.15 -8.62
N ASN A 347 -16.93 18.64 -8.23
CA ASN A 347 -17.08 17.52 -7.31
C ASN A 347 -16.46 16.24 -7.89
N ILE A 348 -16.65 15.94 -9.19
CA ILE A 348 -16.04 14.75 -9.78
C ILE A 348 -14.50 14.83 -9.81
N GLY A 349 -13.95 16.05 -9.88
CA GLY A 349 -12.51 16.26 -9.74
C GLY A 349 -11.98 15.88 -8.36
N LEU A 350 -12.71 16.23 -7.30
CA LEU A 350 -12.40 15.85 -5.92
C LEU A 350 -12.54 14.33 -5.71
N VAL A 351 -13.60 13.73 -6.24
CA VAL A 351 -13.83 12.28 -6.20
C VAL A 351 -12.67 11.52 -6.86
N TYR A 352 -12.25 11.95 -8.06
CA TYR A 352 -11.08 11.36 -8.72
C TYR A 352 -9.83 11.44 -7.83
N ASP A 353 -9.57 12.61 -7.24
CA ASP A 353 -8.39 12.82 -6.40
C ASP A 353 -8.43 11.94 -5.15
N PHE A 354 -9.60 11.76 -4.53
CA PHE A 354 -9.77 10.86 -3.41
C PHE A 354 -9.32 9.42 -3.76
N TYR A 355 -9.85 8.86 -4.85
CA TYR A 355 -9.48 7.50 -5.28
C TYR A 355 -8.01 7.39 -5.69
N LYS A 356 -7.48 8.40 -6.39
CA LYS A 356 -6.09 8.43 -6.83
C LYS A 356 -5.12 8.53 -5.66
N ASN A 357 -5.40 9.41 -4.69
CA ASN A 357 -4.47 9.68 -3.59
C ASN A 357 -4.52 8.59 -2.51
N ASN A 358 -5.70 8.04 -2.20
CA ASN A 358 -5.84 7.04 -1.14
C ASN A 358 -5.49 5.62 -1.59
N PHE A 359 -5.72 5.28 -2.86
CA PHE A 359 -5.60 3.90 -3.36
C PHE A 359 -4.71 3.75 -4.59
N ASN A 360 -4.13 4.85 -5.10
CA ASN A 360 -3.43 4.88 -6.37
C ASN A 360 -4.28 4.41 -7.57
N ARG A 361 -5.62 4.44 -7.46
CA ARG A 361 -6.55 4.04 -8.51
C ARG A 361 -6.65 5.13 -9.57
N ASN A 362 -6.34 4.83 -10.83
CA ASN A 362 -6.51 5.80 -11.92
C ASN A 362 -7.91 5.66 -12.56
N SER A 363 -8.84 6.55 -12.21
CA SER A 363 -10.26 6.52 -12.64
C SER A 363 -11.04 5.28 -12.15
N PHE A 364 -12.30 5.16 -12.56
CA PHE A 364 -13.20 4.10 -12.12
C PHE A 364 -12.80 2.71 -12.64
N ASP A 365 -11.96 2.59 -13.67
CA ASP A 365 -11.48 1.31 -14.22
C ASP A 365 -10.03 0.96 -13.84
N ASN A 366 -9.38 1.83 -13.07
CA ASN A 366 -7.96 1.74 -12.73
C ASN A 366 -6.99 1.84 -13.94
N ALA A 367 -7.47 2.26 -15.11
CA ALA A 367 -6.69 2.42 -16.33
C ALA A 367 -6.84 3.81 -16.97
N GLY A 368 -7.42 4.77 -16.24
CA GLY A 368 -7.57 6.15 -16.71
C GLY A 368 -8.76 6.34 -17.65
N ALA A 369 -9.83 5.54 -17.52
CA ALA A 369 -11.06 5.73 -18.28
C ALA A 369 -11.55 7.18 -18.21
N THR A 370 -12.02 7.68 -19.34
CA THR A 370 -12.64 8.99 -19.45
C THR A 370 -13.88 9.06 -18.57
N ILE A 371 -13.97 10.10 -17.74
CA ILE A 371 -15.10 10.34 -16.85
C ILE A 371 -16.04 11.34 -17.50
N LYS A 372 -17.32 11.02 -17.57
CA LYS A 372 -18.35 11.90 -18.13
C LYS A 372 -19.48 12.10 -17.12
N SER A 373 -19.88 13.37 -16.97
CA SER A 373 -21.02 13.79 -16.17
C SER A 373 -22.01 14.52 -17.09
N SER A 374 -23.30 14.19 -17.00
CA SER A 374 -24.37 14.90 -17.71
C SER A 374 -25.36 15.49 -16.71
N VAL A 375 -25.57 16.81 -16.77
CA VAL A 375 -26.54 17.53 -15.94
C VAL A 375 -27.74 17.98 -16.77
N HIS A 376 -28.77 18.56 -16.13
CA HIS A 376 -30.02 18.97 -16.79
C HIS A 376 -30.70 17.80 -17.52
N TYR A 377 -30.64 16.59 -16.94
CA TYR A 377 -31.33 15.43 -17.49
C TYR A 377 -32.82 15.50 -17.17
N GLY A 378 -33.64 15.53 -18.22
CA GLY A 378 -35.08 15.70 -18.11
C GLY A 378 -35.52 17.01 -17.45
N SER A 379 -36.79 17.07 -17.07
CA SER A 379 -37.37 18.22 -16.35
C SER A 379 -37.96 17.73 -15.04
N ASN A 380 -37.66 18.41 -13.94
CA ASN A 380 -38.07 18.04 -12.58
C ASN A 380 -37.67 16.60 -12.22
N TYR A 381 -36.52 16.13 -12.72
CA TYR A 381 -36.07 14.77 -12.54
C TYR A 381 -35.38 14.63 -11.18
N ASN A 382 -36.06 13.95 -10.25
CA ASN A 382 -35.64 13.74 -8.87
C ASN A 382 -34.75 12.49 -8.72
N ASN A 383 -33.69 12.38 -9.52
CA ASN A 383 -32.73 11.29 -9.37
C ASN A 383 -31.37 11.61 -10.02
N ALA A 384 -30.34 10.88 -9.58
CA ALA A 384 -29.04 10.76 -10.21
C ALA A 384 -28.74 9.27 -10.41
N TYR A 385 -27.88 8.92 -11.36
CA TYR A 385 -27.49 7.54 -11.59
C TYR A 385 -26.19 7.40 -12.40
N TRP A 386 -25.47 6.31 -12.15
CA TRP A 386 -24.51 5.70 -13.08
C TRP A 386 -25.22 4.77 -14.07
N ASN A 387 -24.95 4.93 -15.37
CA ASN A 387 -25.61 4.13 -16.42
C ASN A 387 -24.73 3.03 -17.05
N GLY A 388 -23.56 2.74 -16.49
CA GLY A 388 -22.56 1.83 -17.06
C GLY A 388 -21.47 2.52 -17.88
N VAL A 389 -21.66 3.80 -18.24
CA VAL A 389 -20.71 4.57 -19.06
C VAL A 389 -20.43 5.95 -18.49
N GLN A 390 -21.41 6.59 -17.84
CA GLN A 390 -21.34 7.95 -17.33
C GLN A 390 -22.29 8.20 -16.17
N MET A 391 -22.05 9.27 -15.42
CA MET A 391 -22.97 9.76 -14.39
C MET A 391 -23.97 10.74 -15.00
N VAL A 392 -25.21 10.68 -14.55
CA VAL A 392 -26.32 11.52 -15.01
C VAL A 392 -27.03 12.12 -13.81
N TYR A 393 -27.29 13.42 -13.85
CA TYR A 393 -27.90 14.17 -12.76
C TYR A 393 -29.14 14.91 -13.27
N GLY A 394 -30.26 14.71 -12.59
CA GLY A 394 -31.43 15.58 -12.72
C GLY A 394 -31.27 16.89 -11.95
N ASP A 395 -32.08 17.87 -12.32
CA ASP A 395 -32.12 19.18 -11.65
C ASP A 395 -33.01 19.18 -10.40
N GLY A 396 -33.71 18.07 -10.12
CA GLY A 396 -34.76 18.02 -9.12
C GLY A 396 -35.98 18.87 -9.49
N ASP A 397 -37.04 18.77 -8.70
CA ASP A 397 -38.30 19.51 -8.88
C ASP A 397 -38.34 20.87 -8.17
N GLY A 398 -37.24 21.26 -7.51
CA GLY A 398 -37.12 22.50 -6.73
C GLY A 398 -37.80 22.45 -5.35
N SER A 399 -38.46 21.34 -5.00
CA SER A 399 -39.14 21.16 -3.72
C SER A 399 -38.56 20.01 -2.91
N ARG A 400 -38.49 18.81 -3.50
CA ARG A 400 -37.89 17.62 -2.91
C ARG A 400 -36.40 17.57 -3.18
N PHE A 401 -35.96 18.01 -4.35
CA PHE A 401 -34.55 18.13 -4.69
C PHE A 401 -34.31 19.43 -5.45
N LYS A 402 -33.16 20.05 -5.21
CA LYS A 402 -32.48 20.89 -6.22
C LYS A 402 -31.51 20.02 -7.01
N ALA A 403 -30.71 20.61 -7.90
CA ALA A 403 -29.82 19.84 -8.76
C ALA A 403 -28.90 18.91 -7.95
N LEU A 404 -28.94 17.61 -8.25
CA LEU A 404 -28.35 16.58 -7.41
C LEU A 404 -26.82 16.58 -7.45
N SER A 405 -26.21 17.16 -8.50
CA SER A 405 -24.76 17.35 -8.57
C SER A 405 -24.20 18.33 -7.53
N ALA A 406 -25.07 19.10 -6.86
CA ALA A 406 -24.69 20.05 -5.81
C ALA A 406 -24.05 19.36 -4.59
N ALA A 407 -24.45 18.12 -4.30
CA ALA A 407 -23.98 17.37 -3.15
C ALA A 407 -22.77 16.50 -3.54
N LEU A 408 -21.65 16.65 -2.82
CA LEU A 408 -20.38 15.99 -3.14
C LEU A 408 -20.46 14.48 -2.89
N ASP A 409 -21.10 14.10 -1.81
CA ASP A 409 -21.38 12.72 -1.42
C ASP A 409 -22.24 11.98 -2.48
N VAL A 410 -23.22 12.64 -3.12
CA VAL A 410 -24.02 12.11 -4.23
C VAL A 410 -23.12 11.87 -5.46
N VAL A 411 -22.26 12.83 -5.83
CA VAL A 411 -21.30 12.63 -6.94
C VAL A 411 -20.31 11.49 -6.61
N GLY A 412 -19.88 11.39 -5.36
CA GLY A 412 -19.04 10.29 -4.86
C GLY A 412 -19.76 8.93 -4.89
N HIS A 413 -21.04 8.91 -4.55
CA HIS A 413 -21.92 7.73 -4.60
C HIS A 413 -22.05 7.23 -6.05
N GLU A 414 -22.41 8.09 -7.00
CA GLU A 414 -22.56 7.69 -8.41
C GLU A 414 -21.25 7.19 -9.02
N PHE A 415 -20.12 7.83 -8.71
CA PHE A 415 -18.82 7.34 -9.18
C PHE A 415 -18.44 6.00 -8.54
N THR A 416 -18.86 5.75 -7.30
CA THR A 416 -18.58 4.50 -6.59
C THR A 416 -19.36 3.33 -7.18
N HIS A 417 -20.56 3.54 -7.73
CA HIS A 417 -21.21 2.51 -8.56
C HIS A 417 -20.32 2.08 -9.73
N ALA A 418 -19.67 3.02 -10.43
CA ALA A 418 -18.74 2.72 -11.52
C ALA A 418 -17.52 1.92 -11.04
N VAL A 419 -16.98 2.25 -9.85
CA VAL A 419 -15.89 1.49 -9.24
C VAL A 419 -16.34 0.08 -8.88
N THR A 420 -17.52 -0.07 -8.30
CA THR A 420 -18.13 -1.36 -7.95
C THR A 420 -18.29 -2.23 -9.19
N GLU A 421 -18.80 -1.70 -10.30
CA GLU A 421 -18.92 -2.41 -11.58
C GLU A 421 -17.57 -2.94 -12.09
N LYS A 422 -16.50 -2.15 -11.97
CA LYS A 422 -15.14 -2.54 -12.41
C LYS A 422 -14.36 -3.36 -11.37
N THR A 423 -15.00 -3.76 -10.28
CA THR A 423 -14.37 -4.55 -9.21
C THR A 423 -15.25 -5.75 -8.81
N ALA A 424 -16.01 -5.65 -7.72
CA ALA A 424 -16.86 -6.71 -7.21
C ALA A 424 -18.02 -7.06 -8.15
N ASN A 425 -18.45 -6.09 -8.97
CA ASN A 425 -19.58 -6.16 -9.87
C ASN A 425 -20.86 -6.65 -9.18
N LEU A 426 -21.13 -6.10 -7.98
CA LEU A 426 -22.28 -6.46 -7.14
C LEU A 426 -23.60 -6.32 -7.92
N GLU A 427 -24.34 -7.41 -8.03
CA GLU A 427 -25.64 -7.44 -8.69
C GLU A 427 -26.59 -6.49 -8.00
N TYR A 428 -27.28 -5.65 -8.78
CA TYR A 428 -28.14 -4.58 -8.26
C TYR A 428 -29.54 -5.12 -7.88
N ARG A 429 -29.58 -6.08 -6.95
CA ARG A 429 -30.80 -6.67 -6.40
C ARG A 429 -30.60 -7.25 -5.01
N SER A 430 -31.65 -7.31 -4.21
CA SER A 430 -31.67 -7.97 -2.89
C SER A 430 -30.48 -7.49 -2.03
N GLN A 431 -29.78 -8.38 -1.30
CA GLN A 431 -28.67 -7.93 -0.43
C GLN A 431 -27.43 -7.47 -1.21
N SER A 432 -27.11 -8.06 -2.36
CA SER A 432 -25.96 -7.62 -3.16
C SER A 432 -26.16 -6.19 -3.68
N GLY A 433 -27.40 -5.85 -4.05
CA GLY A 433 -27.76 -4.49 -4.45
C GLY A 433 -27.76 -3.54 -3.26
N ALA A 434 -28.26 -3.97 -2.09
CA ALA A 434 -28.17 -3.18 -0.87
C ALA A 434 -26.72 -2.94 -0.42
N LEU A 435 -25.80 -3.88 -0.69
CA LEU A 435 -24.36 -3.65 -0.50
C LEU A 435 -23.79 -2.68 -1.54
N ASN A 436 -24.24 -2.75 -2.80
CA ASN A 436 -23.82 -1.82 -3.85
C ASN A 436 -24.19 -0.37 -3.47
N GLU A 437 -25.43 -0.17 -3.01
CA GLU A 437 -25.90 1.10 -2.43
C GLU A 437 -25.09 1.53 -1.22
N SER A 438 -24.94 0.64 -0.24
CA SER A 438 -24.24 0.96 1.00
C SER A 438 -22.77 1.30 0.80
N VAL A 439 -22.06 0.57 -0.06
CA VAL A 439 -20.68 0.89 -0.40
C VAL A 439 -20.57 2.26 -1.07
N SER A 440 -21.55 2.62 -1.91
CA SER A 440 -21.60 3.94 -2.56
C SER A 440 -21.85 5.07 -1.56
N ASP A 441 -22.75 4.86 -0.58
CA ASP A 441 -22.94 5.77 0.56
C ASP A 441 -21.67 5.91 1.42
N VAL A 442 -21.03 4.79 1.76
CA VAL A 442 -19.80 4.77 2.56
C VAL A 442 -18.70 5.58 1.90
N PHE A 443 -18.48 5.40 0.59
CA PHE A 443 -17.48 6.20 -0.11
C PHE A 443 -17.92 7.65 -0.33
N GLY A 444 -19.22 7.93 -0.50
CA GLY A 444 -19.76 9.29 -0.50
C GLY A 444 -19.36 10.05 0.77
N TYR A 445 -19.66 9.50 1.95
CA TYR A 445 -19.26 10.03 3.26
C TYR A 445 -17.73 10.19 3.38
N LEU A 446 -16.95 9.18 2.97
CA LEU A 446 -15.49 9.22 3.08
C LEU A 446 -14.86 10.28 2.15
N ILE A 447 -15.48 10.56 1.00
CA ILE A 447 -15.04 11.57 0.04
C ILE A 447 -15.37 12.97 0.54
N GLU A 448 -16.58 13.15 1.07
CA GLU A 448 -16.99 14.42 1.67
C GLU A 448 -16.09 14.79 2.86
N GLY A 449 -15.79 13.81 3.70
CA GLY A 449 -14.77 13.92 4.74
C GLY A 449 -15.16 14.76 5.95
N ASP A 450 -16.43 15.21 6.05
CA ASP A 450 -16.97 15.80 7.27
C ASP A 450 -17.27 14.70 8.29
N VAL A 451 -16.39 14.54 9.28
CA VAL A 451 -16.54 13.50 10.31
C VAL A 451 -17.73 13.72 11.26
N SER A 452 -18.34 14.91 11.23
CA SER A 452 -19.49 15.25 12.05
C SER A 452 -20.83 14.95 11.38
N ASP A 453 -20.84 14.83 10.05
CA ASP A 453 -22.03 14.63 9.25
C ASP A 453 -22.12 13.20 8.72
N TRP A 454 -23.17 12.47 9.08
CA TRP A 454 -23.41 11.09 8.63
C TRP A 454 -24.59 11.02 7.67
N GLN A 455 -25.06 12.17 7.21
CA GLN A 455 -26.17 12.31 6.28
C GLN A 455 -25.70 12.03 4.85
N MET A 456 -26.67 11.74 3.99
CA MET A 456 -26.45 11.64 2.55
C MET A 456 -27.44 12.53 1.81
N GLY A 457 -26.93 13.36 0.91
CA GLY A 457 -27.67 14.22 0.00
C GLY A 457 -28.34 15.42 0.66
N GLU A 458 -28.07 15.71 1.93
CA GLU A 458 -28.54 16.91 2.67
C GLU A 458 -28.24 18.20 1.90
N ASP A 459 -27.14 18.25 1.17
CA ASP A 459 -26.77 19.39 0.34
C ASP A 459 -27.65 19.60 -0.90
N CYS A 460 -28.51 18.64 -1.28
CA CYS A 460 -29.43 18.72 -2.43
C CYS A 460 -30.90 18.38 -2.11
N PHE A 461 -31.15 17.71 -0.99
CA PHE A 461 -32.47 17.27 -0.55
C PHE A 461 -33.24 18.44 0.11
N THR A 462 -34.55 18.49 -0.15
CA THR A 462 -35.52 19.36 0.55
C THR A 462 -34.98 20.75 0.87
N PRO A 463 -34.64 21.58 -0.15
CA PRO A 463 -33.90 22.84 0.04
C PRO A 463 -34.58 23.88 0.96
N ASN A 464 -35.84 23.67 1.34
CA ASN A 464 -36.60 24.52 2.26
C ASN A 464 -36.77 23.91 3.67
N THR A 465 -36.15 22.77 3.95
CA THR A 465 -36.16 22.08 5.26
C THR A 465 -34.71 21.94 5.75
N PRO A 466 -34.25 22.82 6.65
CA PRO A 466 -32.87 22.73 7.13
C PRO A 466 -32.62 21.50 8.01
N GLY A 467 -31.53 20.78 7.75
CA GLY A 467 -31.01 19.71 8.61
C GLY A 467 -31.64 18.33 8.40
N ASP A 468 -32.47 18.15 7.37
CA ASP A 468 -32.87 16.83 6.89
C ASP A 468 -32.01 16.37 5.70
N ALA A 469 -32.12 15.07 5.39
CA ALA A 469 -31.30 14.39 4.40
C ALA A 469 -32.07 13.23 3.76
N LEU A 470 -31.53 12.67 2.67
CA LEU A 470 -32.14 11.52 2.03
C LEU A 470 -31.96 10.24 2.86
N ARG A 471 -30.78 10.07 3.46
CA ARG A 471 -30.40 8.95 4.33
C ARG A 471 -29.51 9.44 5.46
N ASP A 472 -29.35 8.60 6.49
CA ASP A 472 -28.43 8.84 7.61
C ASP A 472 -27.75 7.52 7.98
N LEU A 473 -26.43 7.44 7.81
CA LEU A 473 -25.65 6.22 8.07
C LEU A 473 -25.61 5.91 9.57
N LYS A 474 -25.71 6.93 10.43
CA LYS A 474 -25.74 6.79 11.88
C LYS A 474 -27.11 6.35 12.39
N THR A 475 -28.19 6.84 11.81
CA THR A 475 -29.58 6.57 12.23
C THR A 475 -30.48 6.31 11.02
N PRO A 476 -30.32 5.18 10.30
CA PRO A 476 -31.07 4.91 9.07
C PRO A 476 -32.59 4.96 9.25
N THR A 477 -33.07 4.63 10.46
CA THR A 477 -34.48 4.65 10.83
C THR A 477 -35.10 6.05 10.81
N LEU A 478 -34.29 7.12 10.87
CA LEU A 478 -34.76 8.51 10.74
C LEU A 478 -35.48 8.76 9.40
N TYR A 479 -35.00 8.09 8.34
CA TYR A 479 -35.55 8.19 6.98
C TYR A 479 -36.15 6.85 6.51
N GLY A 480 -36.57 6.00 7.45
CA GLY A 480 -37.34 4.80 7.16
C GLY A 480 -36.55 3.60 6.62
N GLN A 481 -35.22 3.61 6.73
CA GLN A 481 -34.40 2.44 6.44
C GLN A 481 -34.20 1.57 7.70
N PRO A 482 -34.23 0.23 7.60
CA PRO A 482 -33.82 -0.64 8.71
C PRO A 482 -32.34 -0.44 9.05
N ASP A 483 -32.01 -0.52 10.33
CA ASP A 483 -30.64 -0.44 10.86
C ASP A 483 -30.15 -1.77 11.46
N ASN A 484 -30.97 -2.83 11.39
CA ASN A 484 -30.68 -4.17 11.89
C ASN A 484 -31.35 -5.25 11.03
N MET A 485 -30.72 -6.42 10.89
CA MET A 485 -31.22 -7.58 10.14
C MET A 485 -32.58 -8.10 10.62
N SER A 486 -32.91 -7.93 11.89
CA SER A 486 -34.25 -8.27 12.40
C SER A 486 -35.37 -7.45 11.77
N ALA A 487 -35.04 -6.28 11.20
CA ALA A 487 -35.95 -5.40 10.49
C ALA A 487 -35.77 -5.45 8.96
N TYR A 488 -35.04 -6.44 8.43
CA TYR A 488 -34.82 -6.60 6.99
C TYR A 488 -36.15 -6.63 6.22
N VAL A 489 -36.27 -5.82 5.17
CA VAL A 489 -37.51 -5.69 4.40
C VAL A 489 -37.41 -6.52 3.12
N THR A 490 -38.20 -7.58 3.04
CA THR A 490 -38.31 -8.38 1.80
C THR A 490 -39.25 -7.69 0.81
N LYS A 491 -38.75 -7.35 -0.37
CA LYS A 491 -39.54 -6.77 -1.49
C LYS A 491 -39.37 -7.61 -2.76
N PRO A 492 -40.30 -7.50 -3.74
CA PRO A 492 -40.12 -8.13 -5.04
C PRO A 492 -38.89 -7.59 -5.79
N GLU A 493 -38.16 -8.46 -6.49
CA GLU A 493 -37.05 -8.09 -7.39
C GLU A 493 -37.56 -7.45 -8.69
N THR A 494 -38.19 -6.28 -8.55
CA THR A 494 -38.75 -5.49 -9.65
C THR A 494 -38.46 -4.03 -9.39
N GLN A 495 -38.53 -3.18 -10.42
CA GLN A 495 -38.35 -1.73 -10.24
C GLN A 495 -39.28 -1.14 -9.16
N ALA A 496 -40.55 -1.56 -9.10
CA ALA A 496 -41.50 -1.10 -8.07
C ALA A 496 -41.17 -1.62 -6.67
N GLY A 497 -40.55 -2.79 -6.58
CA GLY A 497 -40.04 -3.37 -5.34
C GLY A 497 -38.61 -2.92 -5.00
N ASP A 498 -38.09 -1.88 -5.68
CA ASP A 498 -36.73 -1.39 -5.47
C ASP A 498 -35.68 -2.51 -5.63
N TRP A 499 -35.90 -3.38 -6.63
CA TRP A 499 -35.08 -4.57 -6.92
C TRP A 499 -34.81 -5.46 -5.69
N GLY A 500 -35.78 -5.62 -4.80
CA GLY A 500 -35.58 -6.33 -3.53
C GLY A 500 -35.21 -5.41 -2.37
N GLY A 501 -35.52 -4.11 -2.48
CA GLY A 501 -35.30 -3.11 -1.45
C GLY A 501 -33.84 -2.71 -1.31
N VAL A 502 -33.12 -2.49 -2.41
CA VAL A 502 -31.68 -2.18 -2.39
C VAL A 502 -31.40 -0.86 -1.64
N HIS A 503 -32.15 0.20 -1.92
CA HIS A 503 -32.03 1.47 -1.21
C HIS A 503 -32.66 1.41 0.18
N THR A 504 -33.61 0.50 0.41
CA THR A 504 -34.21 0.33 1.74
C THR A 504 -33.22 -0.36 2.67
N ASN A 505 -32.76 -1.56 2.30
CA ASN A 505 -31.97 -2.44 3.15
C ASN A 505 -30.49 -2.04 3.26
N SER A 506 -30.01 -1.07 2.47
CA SER A 506 -28.66 -0.50 2.61
C SER A 506 -28.43 0.18 3.95
N GLY A 507 -29.49 0.59 4.66
CA GLY A 507 -29.41 1.12 6.02
C GLY A 507 -28.71 0.18 7.02
N ILE A 508 -28.84 -1.14 6.85
CA ILE A 508 -28.25 -2.14 7.76
C ILE A 508 -26.70 -2.12 7.68
N PRO A 509 -26.08 -2.33 6.50
CA PRO A 509 -24.63 -2.19 6.36
C PRO A 509 -24.14 -0.73 6.55
N ASN A 510 -24.93 0.29 6.24
CA ASN A 510 -24.61 1.69 6.57
C ASN A 510 -24.46 1.91 8.08
N LYS A 511 -25.38 1.35 8.89
CA LYS A 511 -25.28 1.38 10.35
C LYS A 511 -24.04 0.63 10.85
N ALA A 512 -23.70 -0.51 10.24
CA ALA A 512 -22.48 -1.24 10.59
C ALA A 512 -21.23 -0.40 10.30
N PHE A 513 -21.20 0.29 9.16
CA PHE A 513 -20.13 1.22 8.83
C PHE A 513 -20.00 2.34 9.86
N TYR A 514 -21.10 3.00 10.24
CA TYR A 514 -21.07 4.03 11.28
C TYR A 514 -20.44 3.52 12.59
N LEU A 515 -20.87 2.34 13.05
CA LEU A 515 -20.40 1.75 14.30
C LEU A 515 -18.89 1.42 14.26
N LEU A 516 -18.41 0.80 13.17
CA LEU A 516 -16.99 0.46 13.06
C LEU A 516 -16.14 1.71 12.83
N ALA A 517 -16.58 2.66 12.00
CA ALA A 517 -15.82 3.87 11.70
C ALA A 517 -15.69 4.76 12.93
N SER A 518 -16.76 4.89 13.73
CA SER A 518 -16.73 5.59 15.02
C SER A 518 -15.78 4.93 16.03
N THR A 519 -15.64 3.60 15.96
CA THR A 519 -14.75 2.84 16.86
C THR A 519 -13.29 2.94 16.42
N ILE A 520 -13.01 2.86 15.12
CA ILE A 520 -11.66 2.98 14.54
C ILE A 520 -11.16 4.43 14.62
N ASN A 521 -12.07 5.40 14.43
CA ASN A 521 -11.81 6.84 14.48
C ASN A 521 -10.63 7.29 13.58
N ASP A 522 -10.51 6.66 12.41
CA ASP A 522 -9.49 6.96 11.40
C ASP A 522 -10.02 6.61 10.00
N ASN A 523 -10.54 7.62 9.29
CA ASN A 523 -11.08 7.45 7.94
C ASN A 523 -10.01 7.00 6.91
N SER A 524 -8.71 7.22 7.16
CA SER A 524 -7.66 6.68 6.28
C SER A 524 -7.54 5.16 6.40
N LYS A 525 -7.76 4.60 7.59
CA LYS A 525 -7.81 3.14 7.77
C LYS A 525 -9.11 2.56 7.25
N THR A 526 -10.24 3.16 7.62
CA THR A 526 -11.56 2.66 7.23
C THR A 526 -11.72 2.62 5.71
N SER A 527 -11.29 3.68 5.01
CA SER A 527 -11.32 3.74 3.55
C SER A 527 -10.48 2.66 2.88
N LYS A 528 -9.29 2.33 3.41
CA LYS A 528 -8.43 1.23 2.90
C LYS A 528 -9.05 -0.14 3.10
N ILE A 529 -9.69 -0.37 4.25
CA ILE A 529 -10.38 -1.64 4.55
C ILE A 529 -11.54 -1.84 3.58
N TYR A 530 -12.43 -0.83 3.46
CA TYR A 530 -13.58 -0.89 2.55
C TYR A 530 -13.15 -1.03 1.08
N TYR A 531 -12.14 -0.27 0.65
CA TYR A 531 -11.65 -0.35 -0.72
C TYR A 531 -11.05 -1.73 -1.02
N ARG A 532 -10.29 -2.32 -0.08
CA ARG A 532 -9.74 -3.66 -0.25
C ARG A 532 -10.84 -4.73 -0.27
N ALA A 533 -11.82 -4.65 0.62
CA ALA A 533 -12.97 -5.55 0.61
C ALA A 533 -13.71 -5.51 -0.73
N LEU A 534 -14.02 -4.32 -1.24
CA LEU A 534 -14.67 -4.11 -2.53
C LEU A 534 -13.83 -4.60 -3.72
N SER A 535 -12.54 -4.26 -3.76
CA SER A 535 -11.70 -4.50 -4.94
C SER A 535 -11.07 -5.89 -5.01
N THR A 536 -11.04 -6.63 -3.90
CA THR A 536 -10.31 -7.90 -3.79
C THR A 536 -11.19 -9.09 -3.42
N TYR A 537 -12.22 -8.89 -2.58
CA TYR A 537 -12.91 -10.00 -1.91
C TYR A 537 -14.39 -10.13 -2.26
N LEU A 538 -15.11 -9.00 -2.36
CA LEU A 538 -16.51 -9.02 -2.75
C LEU A 538 -16.66 -9.53 -4.20
N THR A 539 -17.75 -10.24 -4.44
CA THR A 539 -18.12 -10.79 -5.75
C THR A 539 -19.55 -10.40 -6.10
N ALA A 540 -19.97 -10.66 -7.34
CA ALA A 540 -21.23 -10.17 -7.85
C ALA A 540 -22.46 -10.54 -7.00
N THR A 541 -22.47 -11.73 -6.40
CA THR A 541 -23.59 -12.23 -5.59
C THR A 541 -23.35 -12.15 -4.09
N SER A 542 -22.35 -11.39 -3.64
CA SER A 542 -22.04 -11.29 -2.21
C SER A 542 -23.23 -10.76 -1.41
N GLN A 543 -23.49 -11.42 -0.28
CA GLN A 543 -24.53 -11.10 0.70
C GLN A 543 -23.91 -10.35 1.90
N PHE A 544 -24.73 -9.92 2.86
CA PHE A 544 -24.26 -9.15 4.02
C PHE A 544 -23.21 -9.90 4.86
N ASP A 545 -23.36 -11.22 5.03
CA ASP A 545 -22.36 -12.05 5.73
C ASP A 545 -21.04 -12.15 4.95
N ASP A 546 -21.08 -12.14 3.62
CA ASP A 546 -19.88 -12.09 2.78
C ASP A 546 -19.16 -10.75 2.95
N ALA A 547 -19.92 -9.64 3.05
CA ALA A 547 -19.34 -8.31 3.29
C ALA A 547 -18.64 -8.22 4.65
N ARG A 548 -19.25 -8.78 5.71
CA ARG A 548 -18.58 -8.91 7.02
C ARG A 548 -17.25 -9.67 6.88
N THR A 549 -17.28 -10.82 6.21
CA THR A 549 -16.09 -11.67 6.01
C THR A 549 -15.00 -10.96 5.21
N ALA A 550 -15.38 -10.28 4.13
CA ALA A 550 -14.47 -9.51 3.27
C ALA A 550 -13.80 -8.35 4.03
N LEU A 551 -14.55 -7.64 4.88
CA LEU A 551 -14.03 -6.54 5.69
C LEU A 551 -13.09 -7.06 6.79
N LEU A 552 -13.41 -8.17 7.45
CA LEU A 552 -12.53 -8.82 8.42
C LEU A 552 -11.22 -9.31 7.79
N GLN A 553 -11.29 -9.90 6.60
CA GLN A 553 -10.10 -10.32 5.85
C GLN A 553 -9.26 -9.10 5.41
N ALA A 554 -9.90 -8.04 4.91
CA ALA A 554 -9.22 -6.80 4.54
C ALA A 554 -8.51 -6.16 5.73
N ALA A 555 -9.14 -6.11 6.91
CA ALA A 555 -8.50 -5.65 8.14
C ALA A 555 -7.35 -6.56 8.57
N THR A 556 -7.51 -7.88 8.44
CA THR A 556 -6.44 -8.86 8.74
C THR A 556 -5.21 -8.63 7.88
N ASP A 557 -5.36 -8.41 6.58
CA ASP A 557 -4.22 -8.20 5.68
C ASP A 557 -3.48 -6.89 5.94
N LEU A 558 -4.22 -5.84 6.32
CA LEU A 558 -3.68 -4.50 6.50
C LEU A 558 -3.13 -4.28 7.91
N TYR A 559 -3.75 -4.90 8.92
CA TYR A 559 -3.52 -4.59 10.35
C TYR A 559 -3.40 -5.83 11.26
N GLY A 560 -3.62 -7.04 10.74
CA GLY A 560 -3.53 -8.31 11.48
C GLY A 560 -4.86 -8.75 12.11
N ALA A 561 -5.05 -10.07 12.26
CA ALA A 561 -6.30 -10.69 12.74
C ALA A 561 -6.64 -10.36 14.21
N ASN A 562 -5.65 -9.95 15.02
CA ASN A 562 -5.84 -9.57 16.42
C ASN A 562 -5.88 -8.04 16.62
N GLY A 563 -6.05 -7.27 15.54
CA GLY A 563 -6.06 -5.82 15.55
C GLY A 563 -7.36 -5.20 16.08
N ALA A 564 -7.29 -3.94 16.48
CA ALA A 564 -8.46 -3.18 16.91
C ALA A 564 -9.49 -3.02 15.78
N GLU A 565 -9.02 -2.90 14.53
CA GLU A 565 -9.84 -2.78 13.33
C GLU A 565 -10.67 -4.04 13.07
N TYR A 566 -10.06 -5.23 13.18
CA TYR A 566 -10.77 -6.51 13.06
C TYR A 566 -11.89 -6.61 14.10
N THR A 567 -11.56 -6.28 15.36
CA THR A 567 -12.50 -6.34 16.48
C THR A 567 -13.66 -5.34 16.30
N ALA A 568 -13.38 -4.12 15.83
CA ALA A 568 -14.38 -3.12 15.55
C ALA A 568 -15.37 -3.57 14.46
N ILE A 569 -14.89 -4.18 13.38
CA ILE A 569 -15.72 -4.72 12.29
C ILE A 569 -16.60 -5.86 12.82
N ALA A 570 -16.00 -6.82 13.52
CA ALA A 570 -16.73 -7.97 14.07
C ALA A 570 -17.88 -7.50 14.97
N ASN A 571 -17.61 -6.55 15.88
CA ASN A 571 -18.61 -6.01 16.80
C ASN A 571 -19.69 -5.19 16.09
N ALA A 572 -19.33 -4.37 15.11
CA ALA A 572 -20.28 -3.53 14.39
C ALA A 572 -21.29 -4.34 13.57
N PHE A 573 -20.81 -5.32 12.81
CA PHE A 573 -21.70 -6.20 12.03
C PHE A 573 -22.60 -7.07 12.93
N THR A 574 -22.05 -7.54 14.04
CA THR A 574 -22.81 -8.24 15.09
C THR A 574 -23.97 -7.40 15.62
N GLN A 575 -23.72 -6.11 15.92
CA GLN A 575 -24.75 -5.20 16.47
C GLN A 575 -25.91 -4.97 15.51
N VAL A 576 -25.66 -5.01 14.20
CA VAL A 576 -26.73 -4.92 13.19
C VAL A 576 -27.30 -6.29 12.80
N GLY A 577 -26.94 -7.36 13.52
CA GLY A 577 -27.50 -8.70 13.33
C GLY A 577 -26.91 -9.51 12.17
N ILE A 578 -25.70 -9.18 11.71
CA ILE A 578 -24.96 -9.89 10.65
C ILE A 578 -23.81 -10.69 11.27
N GLY A 579 -23.67 -11.97 10.91
CA GLY A 579 -22.62 -12.84 11.43
C GLY A 579 -22.82 -13.40 12.85
N GLY A 580 -24.06 -13.40 13.35
CA GLY A 580 -24.43 -13.94 14.67
C GLY A 580 -24.05 -13.04 15.85
N THR A 581 -24.75 -13.17 16.97
CA THR A 581 -24.47 -12.39 18.19
C THR A 581 -23.16 -12.85 18.83
N VAL A 582 -22.11 -12.03 18.79
CA VAL A 582 -20.99 -12.15 19.72
C VAL A 582 -21.47 -11.73 21.11
N VAL A 583 -22.12 -12.66 21.82
CA VAL A 583 -22.04 -12.67 23.29
C VAL A 583 -20.89 -13.60 23.61
N GLY A 584 -19.74 -13.01 23.92
CA GLY A 584 -18.49 -13.73 24.06
C GLY A 584 -18.59 -14.94 25.00
N ASN A 585 -18.30 -16.12 24.46
CA ASN A 585 -17.50 -17.12 25.17
C ASN A 585 -16.92 -18.24 24.28
N ASP A 586 -17.08 -18.19 22.95
CA ASP A 586 -16.43 -19.17 22.08
C ASP A 586 -15.00 -18.73 21.74
N THR A 587 -14.08 -19.08 22.62
CA THR A 587 -12.73 -18.48 22.71
C THR A 587 -11.79 -18.95 21.59
N TYR A 588 -12.18 -19.97 20.83
CA TYR A 588 -11.31 -20.65 19.85
C TYR A 588 -11.74 -20.45 18.38
N GLU A 589 -12.73 -19.60 18.12
CA GLU A 589 -13.17 -19.23 16.77
C GLU A 589 -12.23 -18.17 16.12
N PRO A 590 -12.08 -18.17 14.77
CA PRO A 590 -12.71 -19.07 13.81
C PRO A 590 -12.00 -20.44 13.77
N ASN A 591 -12.73 -21.55 13.88
CA ASN A 591 -12.18 -22.91 13.77
C ASN A 591 -13.07 -23.88 12.98
N ASN A 592 -13.97 -23.35 12.15
CA ASN A 592 -14.99 -24.09 11.40
C ASN A 592 -14.52 -25.08 10.30
N SER A 593 -13.21 -25.26 10.11
CA SER A 593 -12.62 -26.12 9.07
C SER A 593 -11.21 -26.58 9.42
N THR A 594 -10.67 -27.57 8.68
CA THR A 594 -9.25 -27.96 8.82
C THR A 594 -8.26 -26.86 8.43
N ALA A 595 -8.69 -25.85 7.67
CA ALA A 595 -7.87 -24.69 7.30
C ALA A 595 -7.83 -23.63 8.41
N THR A 596 -8.91 -23.52 9.19
CA THR A 596 -9.05 -22.58 10.30
C THR A 596 -8.86 -23.23 11.67
N ALA A 597 -8.57 -24.54 11.73
CA ALA A 597 -8.51 -25.30 12.96
C ALA A 597 -7.62 -24.65 14.04
N TYR A 598 -8.13 -24.56 15.28
CA TYR A 598 -7.42 -24.01 16.41
C TYR A 598 -6.31 -24.95 16.89
N GLY A 599 -5.08 -24.47 16.95
CA GLY A 599 -3.97 -25.25 17.48
C GLY A 599 -2.59 -24.69 17.15
N PRO A 600 -1.52 -25.47 17.42
CA PRO A 600 -1.57 -26.82 17.98
C PRO A 600 -2.12 -26.77 19.41
N ILE A 601 -3.17 -27.52 19.71
CA ILE A 601 -3.59 -27.75 21.09
C ILE A 601 -2.50 -28.52 21.82
N THR A 602 -2.37 -28.34 23.13
CA THR A 602 -1.31 -28.90 23.97
C THR A 602 -1.79 -30.19 24.61
N SER A 603 -0.91 -31.20 24.63
CA SER A 603 -1.19 -32.50 25.23
C SER A 603 -1.58 -32.36 26.70
N ASP A 604 -2.64 -33.07 27.08
CA ASP A 604 -3.25 -33.09 28.42
C ASP A 604 -3.76 -31.73 28.93
N THR A 605 -3.94 -30.75 28.04
CA THR A 605 -4.55 -29.45 28.35
C THR A 605 -6.05 -29.48 28.08
N VAL A 606 -6.82 -28.81 28.93
CA VAL A 606 -8.27 -28.71 28.86
C VAL A 606 -8.68 -27.45 28.08
N TYR A 607 -9.58 -27.62 27.11
CA TYR A 607 -10.15 -26.57 26.28
C TYR A 607 -11.67 -26.55 26.49
N ASN A 608 -12.24 -25.37 26.76
CA ASN A 608 -13.70 -25.21 26.88
C ASN A 608 -14.20 -24.37 25.69
N SER A 609 -15.10 -24.92 24.89
CA SER A 609 -15.67 -24.25 23.70
C SER A 609 -17.16 -24.53 23.58
N TYR A 610 -17.78 -23.90 22.58
CA TYR A 610 -19.20 -24.01 22.29
C TYR A 610 -19.37 -24.54 20.88
N ILE A 611 -20.44 -25.29 20.64
CA ILE A 611 -21.02 -25.37 19.30
C ILE A 611 -22.15 -24.35 19.36
N TYR A 612 -21.93 -23.17 18.79
CA TYR A 612 -22.75 -21.97 18.95
C TYR A 612 -23.96 -21.96 18.01
N SER A 613 -23.92 -22.67 16.89
CA SER A 613 -25.03 -22.77 15.94
C SER A 613 -25.16 -24.17 15.34
N SER A 614 -26.29 -24.45 14.69
CA SER A 614 -26.51 -25.74 14.02
C SER A 614 -25.55 -26.04 12.85
N THR A 615 -24.85 -25.03 12.34
CA THR A 615 -23.84 -25.15 11.28
C THR A 615 -22.41 -25.05 11.80
N ASP A 616 -22.25 -24.78 13.10
CA ASP A 616 -20.94 -24.63 13.73
C ASP A 616 -20.26 -26.00 13.91
N THR A 617 -18.98 -26.04 13.61
CA THR A 617 -18.16 -27.25 13.66
C THR A 617 -16.74 -26.91 14.07
N ASP A 618 -16.38 -27.17 15.32
CA ASP A 618 -15.02 -26.88 15.77
C ASP A 618 -14.00 -27.87 15.22
N TYR A 619 -12.90 -27.35 14.67
CA TYR A 619 -11.69 -28.11 14.39
C TYR A 619 -10.54 -27.64 15.28
N TYR A 620 -9.84 -28.60 15.86
CA TYR A 620 -8.57 -28.41 16.55
C TYR A 620 -7.47 -29.18 15.82
N TYR A 621 -6.22 -28.79 15.97
CA TYR A 621 -5.11 -29.63 15.51
C TYR A 621 -4.03 -29.79 16.55
N PHE A 622 -3.26 -30.87 16.46
CA PHE A 622 -2.01 -31.07 17.20
C PHE A 622 -1.02 -31.87 16.35
N ASN A 623 0.24 -31.88 16.77
CA ASN A 623 1.28 -32.66 16.11
C ASN A 623 1.81 -33.72 17.07
N THR A 624 1.83 -34.98 16.64
CA THR A 624 2.61 -36.02 17.29
C THR A 624 4.02 -36.00 16.71
N THR A 625 5.03 -36.20 17.55
CA THR A 625 6.44 -36.25 17.11
C THR A 625 7.03 -37.66 17.14
N ALA A 626 6.23 -38.65 17.53
CA ALA A 626 6.56 -40.08 17.47
C ALA A 626 5.28 -40.93 17.28
N PRO A 627 5.39 -42.19 16.83
CA PRO A 627 4.31 -43.17 16.94
C PRO A 627 3.87 -43.33 18.41
N GLY A 628 2.59 -43.62 18.65
CA GLY A 628 2.09 -43.84 20.01
C GLY A 628 0.61 -43.54 20.19
N ALA A 629 0.15 -43.65 21.44
CA ALA A 629 -1.26 -43.52 21.79
C ALA A 629 -1.74 -42.07 21.72
N ILE A 630 -2.82 -41.82 20.99
CA ILE A 630 -3.63 -40.62 20.99
C ILE A 630 -4.94 -40.94 21.72
N ALA A 631 -5.25 -40.19 22.76
CA ALA A 631 -6.52 -40.23 23.45
C ALA A 631 -7.20 -38.87 23.37
N VAL A 632 -8.44 -38.81 22.89
CA VAL A 632 -9.25 -37.58 22.87
C VAL A 632 -10.48 -37.80 23.72
N SER A 633 -10.77 -36.89 24.65
CA SER A 633 -11.98 -36.92 25.47
C SER A 633 -12.78 -35.64 25.28
N LEU A 634 -14.07 -35.80 25.02
CA LEU A 634 -15.06 -34.72 25.01
C LEU A 634 -16.00 -34.96 26.20
N THR A 635 -16.10 -33.98 27.10
CA THR A 635 -16.84 -34.11 28.36
C THR A 635 -17.67 -32.86 28.62
N ASN A 636 -18.52 -32.87 29.65
CA ASN A 636 -19.45 -31.78 29.96
C ASN A 636 -20.33 -31.38 28.77
N ILE A 637 -20.74 -32.37 27.97
CA ILE A 637 -21.40 -32.12 26.69
C ILE A 637 -22.85 -31.62 26.94
N PRO A 638 -23.21 -30.42 26.48
CA PRO A 638 -24.52 -29.82 26.79
C PRO A 638 -25.66 -30.34 25.90
N LYS A 639 -25.32 -30.89 24.74
CA LYS A 639 -26.22 -31.45 23.71
C LYS A 639 -25.54 -32.63 23.03
N ASP A 640 -26.20 -33.22 22.03
CA ASP A 640 -25.71 -34.39 21.31
C ASP A 640 -24.55 -34.04 20.38
N TYR A 641 -23.30 -34.16 20.86
CA TYR A 641 -22.09 -33.82 20.11
C TYR A 641 -21.22 -35.04 19.86
N ASP A 642 -20.74 -35.17 18.62
CA ASP A 642 -19.84 -36.21 18.17
C ASP A 642 -18.40 -35.67 18.08
N VAL A 643 -17.42 -36.55 18.25
CA VAL A 643 -16.00 -36.22 18.06
C VAL A 643 -15.33 -37.15 17.06
N TYR A 644 -14.52 -36.58 16.19
CA TYR A 644 -13.77 -37.29 15.15
C TYR A 644 -12.29 -36.92 15.24
N LEU A 645 -11.42 -37.92 15.08
CA LEU A 645 -9.99 -37.75 14.89
C LEU A 645 -9.68 -37.95 13.40
N LEU A 646 -9.04 -36.96 12.78
CA LEU A 646 -8.67 -36.99 11.37
C LEU A 646 -7.15 -36.93 11.23
N ASP A 647 -6.60 -37.59 10.21
CA ASP A 647 -5.20 -37.47 9.84
C ASP A 647 -4.90 -36.18 9.06
N SER A 648 -3.65 -35.99 8.64
CA SER A 648 -3.21 -34.79 7.90
C SER A 648 -3.87 -34.61 6.53
N SER A 649 -4.49 -35.65 5.97
CA SER A 649 -5.24 -35.59 4.71
C SER A 649 -6.71 -35.20 4.90
N GLY A 650 -7.16 -35.10 6.16
CA GLY A 650 -8.57 -34.90 6.50
C GLY A 650 -9.39 -36.20 6.48
N THR A 651 -8.74 -37.37 6.47
CA THR A 651 -9.44 -38.66 6.56
C THR A 651 -9.70 -39.00 8.02
N THR A 652 -10.95 -39.37 8.36
CA THR A 652 -11.29 -39.83 9.72
C THR A 652 -10.58 -41.16 10.02
N VAL A 653 -9.72 -41.16 11.03
CA VAL A 653 -8.98 -42.35 11.50
C VAL A 653 -9.59 -42.96 12.76
N ALA A 654 -10.35 -42.20 13.53
CA ALA A 654 -11.17 -42.68 14.65
C ALA A 654 -12.33 -41.70 14.94
N LYS A 655 -13.39 -42.17 15.59
CA LYS A 655 -14.55 -41.33 15.97
C LYS A 655 -15.29 -41.91 17.16
N SER A 656 -16.13 -41.10 17.80
CA SER A 656 -17.06 -41.48 18.87
C SER A 656 -18.34 -40.65 18.69
N GLU A 657 -19.48 -41.35 18.67
CA GLU A 657 -20.82 -40.82 18.30
C GLU A 657 -21.89 -41.32 19.29
N THR A 658 -21.63 -41.17 20.58
CA THR A 658 -22.48 -41.68 21.66
C THR A 658 -23.65 -40.74 21.93
N GLY A 659 -24.82 -41.08 21.39
CA GLY A 659 -26.00 -40.21 21.46
C GLY A 659 -26.33 -39.60 22.84
N GLY A 660 -26.81 -38.36 22.80
CA GLY A 660 -27.24 -37.59 23.97
C GLY A 660 -26.12 -36.76 24.60
N THR A 661 -26.14 -36.56 25.91
CA THR A 661 -25.13 -35.73 26.62
C THR A 661 -24.03 -36.58 27.27
N SER A 662 -23.80 -37.78 26.73
CA SER A 662 -22.80 -38.71 27.25
C SER A 662 -21.40 -38.22 26.89
N ASN A 663 -20.38 -38.53 27.68
CA ASN A 663 -19.00 -38.19 27.31
C ASN A 663 -18.56 -39.00 26.08
N GLU A 664 -17.83 -38.37 25.16
CA GLU A 664 -17.17 -39.04 24.05
C GLU A 664 -15.71 -39.35 24.36
N SER A 665 -15.20 -40.46 23.84
CA SER A 665 -13.80 -40.84 24.03
C SER A 665 -13.25 -41.62 22.85
N ILE A 666 -12.13 -41.16 22.31
CA ILE A 666 -11.36 -41.81 21.26
C ILE A 666 -10.06 -42.34 21.86
N ALA A 667 -9.70 -43.58 21.51
CA ALA A 667 -8.36 -44.13 21.70
C ALA A 667 -7.83 -44.63 20.35
N TYR A 668 -6.71 -44.08 19.89
CA TYR A 668 -6.11 -44.38 18.59
C TYR A 668 -4.60 -44.57 18.74
N SER A 669 -4.04 -45.57 18.06
CA SER A 669 -2.59 -45.81 18.04
C SER A 669 -2.01 -45.26 16.74
N SER A 670 -1.31 -44.13 16.84
CA SER A 670 -0.68 -43.48 15.69
C SER A 670 0.53 -44.29 15.21
N PRO A 671 0.55 -44.75 13.94
CA PRO A 671 1.66 -45.54 13.40
C PRO A 671 2.92 -44.71 13.12
N ALA A 672 2.80 -43.38 13.00
CA ALA A 672 3.89 -42.45 12.69
C ALA A 672 3.71 -41.11 13.42
N ALA A 673 4.76 -40.28 13.42
CA ALA A 673 4.64 -38.87 13.76
C ALA A 673 3.82 -38.14 12.69
N GLY A 674 3.00 -37.17 13.06
CA GLY A 674 2.18 -36.44 12.09
C GLY A 674 1.22 -35.44 12.70
N LYS A 675 0.64 -34.61 11.83
CA LYS A 675 -0.43 -33.69 12.18
C LYS A 675 -1.76 -34.45 12.24
N TYR A 676 -2.52 -34.19 13.29
CA TYR A 676 -3.87 -34.71 13.47
C TYR A 676 -4.83 -33.56 13.75
N TYR A 677 -6.10 -33.79 13.40
CA TYR A 677 -7.19 -32.87 13.69
C TYR A 677 -8.22 -33.54 14.59
N VAL A 678 -8.79 -32.77 15.52
CA VAL A 678 -9.99 -33.16 16.26
C VAL A 678 -11.14 -32.32 15.73
N LYS A 679 -12.21 -32.95 15.28
CA LYS A 679 -13.45 -32.28 14.88
C LYS A 679 -14.52 -32.56 15.93
N VAL A 680 -15.18 -31.51 16.43
CA VAL A 680 -16.36 -31.59 17.28
C VAL A 680 -17.55 -31.05 16.50
N ILE A 681 -18.68 -31.75 16.51
CA ILE A 681 -19.86 -31.34 15.75
C ILE A 681 -21.14 -31.78 16.46
N GLY A 682 -22.21 -31.00 16.33
CA GLY A 682 -23.53 -31.39 16.79
C GLY A 682 -24.22 -32.43 15.92
N TYR A 683 -24.63 -33.56 16.50
CA TYR A 683 -25.47 -34.54 15.83
C TYR A 683 -26.79 -33.90 15.39
N SER A 684 -27.15 -34.07 14.11
CA SER A 684 -28.34 -33.45 13.50
C SER A 684 -28.44 -31.92 13.72
N GLY A 685 -27.31 -31.23 13.84
CA GLY A 685 -27.25 -29.78 14.05
C GLY A 685 -27.54 -29.35 15.49
N ALA A 686 -27.32 -30.21 16.48
CA ALA A 686 -27.45 -29.85 17.89
C ALA A 686 -26.41 -28.80 18.31
N TYR A 687 -26.81 -27.79 19.09
CA TYR A 687 -25.91 -26.71 19.52
C TYR A 687 -26.35 -26.12 20.86
N SER A 688 -25.44 -25.43 21.55
CA SER A 688 -25.66 -24.81 22.87
C SER A 688 -24.84 -23.53 22.97
N THR A 689 -25.53 -22.39 23.04
CA THR A 689 -24.92 -21.06 23.22
C THR A 689 -24.67 -20.70 24.68
N SER A 690 -25.18 -21.49 25.63
CA SER A 690 -25.20 -21.16 27.06
C SER A 690 -24.33 -22.05 27.95
N ALA A 691 -23.91 -23.21 27.45
CA ALA A 691 -23.07 -24.16 28.18
C ALA A 691 -21.97 -24.71 27.26
N PRO A 692 -20.69 -24.69 27.68
CA PRO A 692 -19.58 -25.18 26.88
C PRO A 692 -19.47 -26.72 26.97
N TYR A 693 -18.83 -27.33 25.98
CA TYR A 693 -18.21 -28.64 26.14
C TYR A 693 -16.76 -28.48 26.61
N THR A 694 -16.18 -29.58 27.09
CA THR A 694 -14.79 -29.65 27.52
C THR A 694 -14.01 -30.68 26.69
N LEU A 695 -13.03 -30.22 25.92
CA LEU A 695 -12.13 -31.03 25.09
C LEU A 695 -10.76 -31.21 25.78
N LYS A 696 -10.21 -32.43 25.68
CA LYS A 696 -8.81 -32.71 26.03
C LYS A 696 -8.24 -33.77 25.08
N ALA A 697 -7.02 -33.54 24.61
CA ALA A 697 -6.27 -34.53 23.83
C ALA A 697 -4.96 -34.87 24.55
N ASN A 698 -4.64 -36.15 24.68
CA ASN A 698 -3.38 -36.68 25.17
C ASN A 698 -2.70 -37.44 24.04
N TYR A 699 -1.46 -37.10 23.73
CA TYR A 699 -0.73 -37.69 22.62
C TYR A 699 0.79 -37.59 22.86
N PRO A 700 1.62 -38.36 22.12
CA PRO A 700 3.06 -38.37 22.31
C PRO A 700 3.67 -37.04 21.88
N THR A 701 4.06 -36.24 22.86
CA THR A 701 4.94 -35.09 22.69
C THR A 701 6.37 -35.56 22.94
N GLY A 702 7.08 -35.94 21.90
CA GLY A 702 8.53 -36.08 21.97
C GLY A 702 9.17 -34.81 22.56
N THR A 703 10.29 -34.99 23.25
CA THR A 703 11.07 -33.93 23.91
C THR A 703 11.21 -32.70 23.01
N SER A 704 10.61 -31.58 23.43
CA SER A 704 10.71 -30.30 22.73
C SER A 704 12.18 -29.85 22.64
N ALA A 705 12.53 -29.24 21.51
CA ALA A 705 13.75 -28.44 21.43
C ALA A 705 13.65 -27.28 22.45
N ASN A 706 14.77 -26.94 23.07
CA ASN A 706 14.83 -25.82 24.00
C ASN A 706 14.35 -24.52 23.31
N GLN A 707 13.54 -23.72 24.00
CA GLN A 707 13.02 -22.44 23.52
C GLN A 707 13.04 -21.37 24.62
N TRP A 708 12.95 -20.10 24.22
CA TRP A 708 12.83 -18.98 25.15
C TRP A 708 11.38 -18.78 25.59
N TYR A 709 11.19 -18.60 26.88
CA TYR A 709 9.94 -18.18 27.52
C TYR A 709 10.18 -16.81 28.15
N TYR A 710 9.20 -15.90 28.05
CA TYR A 710 9.32 -14.52 28.51
C TYR A 710 8.28 -14.20 29.59
N GLU A 711 8.67 -13.39 30.57
CA GLU A 711 7.83 -12.92 31.67
C GLU A 711 7.94 -11.39 31.75
N THR A 712 6.79 -10.70 31.81
CA THR A 712 6.77 -9.25 32.06
C THR A 712 7.19 -8.99 33.50
N LYS A 713 8.24 -8.19 33.71
CA LYS A 713 8.76 -7.90 35.04
C LYS A 713 9.42 -6.53 35.08
N THR A 714 8.83 -5.61 35.83
CA THR A 714 9.36 -4.26 36.00
C THR A 714 10.28 -4.17 37.21
N VAL A 715 11.55 -3.84 37.00
CA VAL A 715 12.54 -3.61 38.06
C VAL A 715 13.36 -2.38 37.73
N GLU A 716 13.51 -1.49 38.70
CA GLU A 716 14.21 -0.22 38.53
C GLU A 716 15.29 -0.05 39.60
N SER A 717 16.40 0.57 39.23
CA SER A 717 17.32 1.15 40.22
C SER A 717 16.75 2.45 40.78
N PRO A 718 17.31 3.01 41.87
CA PRO A 718 16.99 4.38 42.24
C PRO A 718 17.35 5.35 41.11
N HIS A 719 16.50 6.36 40.89
CA HIS A 719 16.63 7.35 39.81
C HIS A 719 16.57 8.78 40.39
N ASN A 720 17.66 9.52 40.49
CA ASN A 720 19.05 9.11 40.20
C ASN A 720 19.60 8.18 41.29
N TYR A 721 20.54 7.30 40.92
CA TYR A 721 21.25 6.48 41.91
C TYR A 721 22.19 7.32 42.78
N ALA A 722 22.59 6.83 43.95
CA ALA A 722 23.52 7.54 44.83
C ALA A 722 25.00 7.35 44.41
N ASN A 723 25.90 8.21 44.88
CA ASN A 723 27.36 7.94 44.78
C ASN A 723 27.73 6.74 45.68
N LYS A 724 28.72 5.96 45.27
CA LYS A 724 29.18 4.72 45.94
C LYS A 724 28.06 3.70 46.14
N TYR A 725 27.08 3.73 45.24
CA TYR A 725 25.95 2.82 45.25
C TYR A 725 26.38 1.46 44.72
N ASN A 726 25.99 0.41 45.44
CA ASN A 726 26.25 -0.96 45.04
C ASN A 726 25.01 -1.80 45.37
N ASN A 727 24.22 -2.12 44.36
CA ASN A 727 23.01 -2.91 44.53
C ASN A 727 22.93 -4.00 43.46
N THR A 728 22.36 -5.14 43.82
CA THR A 728 22.18 -6.27 42.91
C THR A 728 20.72 -6.66 42.84
N TYR A 729 20.18 -6.74 41.63
CA TYR A 729 18.92 -7.41 41.35
C TYR A 729 19.21 -8.83 40.87
N THR A 730 18.51 -9.83 41.42
CA THR A 730 18.68 -11.24 41.05
C THR A 730 17.39 -11.77 40.43
N TYR A 731 17.51 -12.40 39.27
CA TYR A 731 16.45 -13.23 38.68
C TYR A 731 16.91 -14.68 38.65
N THR A 732 16.07 -15.58 39.15
CA THR A 732 16.29 -17.04 39.10
C THR A 732 15.07 -17.72 38.51
N LYS A 733 15.30 -18.72 37.67
CA LYS A 733 14.27 -19.62 37.15
C LYS A 733 14.78 -21.06 37.22
N ALA A 734 14.50 -21.73 38.33
CA ALA A 734 15.03 -23.06 38.60
C ALA A 734 14.73 -24.05 37.46
N GLY A 735 15.78 -24.70 36.94
CA GLY A 735 15.68 -25.64 35.82
C GLY A 735 15.86 -25.01 34.43
N ALA A 736 16.06 -23.69 34.32
CA ALA A 736 16.43 -23.05 33.07
C ALA A 736 17.88 -23.35 32.69
N GLN A 737 18.14 -23.49 31.40
CA GLN A 737 19.48 -23.66 30.85
C GLN A 737 20.18 -22.32 30.63
N LYS A 738 19.40 -21.25 30.39
CA LYS A 738 19.84 -19.86 30.30
C LYS A 738 18.76 -18.95 30.87
N VAL A 739 19.15 -17.78 31.36
CA VAL A 739 18.23 -16.72 31.74
C VAL A 739 18.68 -15.37 31.19
N SER A 740 17.74 -14.45 31.01
CA SER A 740 17.98 -13.15 30.40
C SER A 740 17.10 -12.06 31.01
N VAL A 741 17.56 -10.82 30.96
CA VAL A 741 16.84 -9.60 31.37
C VAL A 741 16.85 -8.60 30.22
N HIS A 742 15.73 -7.91 29.99
CA HIS A 742 15.62 -6.84 29.01
C HIS A 742 15.71 -5.48 29.69
N PHE A 743 16.62 -4.63 29.24
CA PHE A 743 16.74 -3.26 29.69
C PHE A 743 15.99 -2.34 28.73
N SER A 744 14.87 -1.79 29.16
CA SER A 744 14.18 -0.74 28.42
C SER A 744 14.93 0.59 28.49
N ARG A 745 15.69 0.82 29.57
CA ARG A 745 16.56 1.99 29.75
C ARG A 745 17.76 1.68 30.64
N LEU A 746 18.94 2.16 30.26
CA LEU A 746 20.15 2.15 31.06
C LEU A 746 20.89 3.48 30.84
N GLU A 747 21.18 4.23 31.89
CA GLU A 747 22.01 5.43 31.85
C GLU A 747 22.92 5.47 33.08
N THR A 748 24.23 5.39 32.86
CA THR A 748 25.25 5.56 33.90
C THR A 748 26.33 6.54 33.46
N GLU A 749 27.18 7.01 34.38
CA GLU A 749 28.40 7.74 34.00
C GLU A 749 29.33 6.81 33.20
N ALA A 750 29.53 7.15 31.92
CA ALA A 750 30.35 6.35 31.01
C ALA A 750 31.82 6.29 31.49
N GLY A 751 32.35 5.08 31.63
CA GLY A 751 33.73 4.82 32.07
C GLY A 751 33.93 4.73 33.59
N TYR A 752 32.93 5.10 34.40
CA TYR A 752 33.07 5.19 35.86
C TYR A 752 32.02 4.35 36.60
N ASP A 753 30.78 4.38 36.12
CA ASP A 753 29.66 3.66 36.72
C ASP A 753 29.19 2.51 35.83
N PHE A 754 28.98 1.34 36.44
CA PHE A 754 28.80 0.10 35.69
C PHE A 754 27.64 -0.76 36.16
N VAL A 755 26.87 -1.27 35.21
CA VAL A 755 25.95 -2.40 35.40
C VAL A 755 26.68 -3.68 34.98
N ASN A 756 27.04 -4.50 35.97
CA ASN A 756 27.67 -5.80 35.78
C ASN A 756 26.61 -6.89 35.75
N ILE A 757 26.56 -7.66 34.68
CA ILE A 757 25.73 -8.85 34.56
C ILE A 757 26.57 -10.04 35.01
N LYS A 758 26.11 -10.75 36.04
CA LYS A 758 26.83 -11.86 36.64
C LYS A 758 26.00 -13.14 36.59
N ASP A 759 26.69 -14.27 36.49
CA ASP A 759 26.09 -15.61 36.62
C ASP A 759 25.79 -15.95 38.11
N LYS A 760 25.29 -17.17 38.36
CA LYS A 760 25.02 -17.72 39.70
C LYS A 760 26.25 -17.75 40.63
N ASN A 761 27.44 -17.85 40.06
CA ASN A 761 28.71 -17.91 40.78
C ASN A 761 29.35 -16.52 40.97
N ASN A 762 28.62 -15.45 40.64
CA ASN A 762 29.06 -14.06 40.67
C ASN A 762 30.18 -13.71 39.67
N ASN A 763 30.43 -14.54 38.65
CA ASN A 763 31.35 -14.18 37.57
C ASN A 763 30.71 -13.12 36.68
N VAL A 764 31.44 -12.05 36.34
CA VAL A 764 30.95 -11.01 35.42
C VAL A 764 30.97 -11.54 33.99
N ILE A 765 29.80 -11.69 33.39
CA ILE A 765 29.59 -12.16 32.01
C ILE A 765 29.63 -10.98 31.03
N SER A 766 29.00 -9.86 31.39
CA SER A 766 29.03 -8.64 30.59
C SER A 766 28.97 -7.41 31.48
N LYS A 767 29.55 -6.31 31.02
CA LYS A 767 29.65 -5.05 31.75
C LYS A 767 29.16 -3.92 30.84
N TYR A 768 28.26 -3.09 31.35
CA TYR A 768 27.64 -1.99 30.62
C TYR A 768 27.79 -0.67 31.36
N ASP A 769 27.94 0.40 30.60
CA ASP A 769 27.98 1.79 31.04
C ASP A 769 27.39 2.73 29.98
N GLY A 770 27.24 4.01 30.33
CA GLY A 770 26.72 5.04 29.45
C GLY A 770 25.21 4.90 29.22
N THR A 771 24.73 5.40 28.08
CA THR A 771 23.30 5.37 27.73
C THR A 771 22.98 4.26 26.71
N LYS A 772 22.07 3.36 27.06
CA LYS A 772 21.57 2.26 26.22
C LYS A 772 20.07 2.02 26.47
N SER A 773 19.37 1.43 25.51
CA SER A 773 17.97 1.04 25.65
C SER A 773 17.62 -0.11 24.70
N GLY A 774 16.57 -0.87 25.04
CA GLY A 774 16.00 -1.91 24.18
C GLY A 774 16.91 -3.10 23.93
N PHE A 775 17.67 -3.56 24.93
CA PHE A 775 18.61 -4.67 24.76
C PHE A 775 18.49 -5.74 25.83
N TRP A 776 18.82 -6.98 25.45
CA TRP A 776 18.84 -8.13 26.34
C TRP A 776 20.25 -8.42 26.84
N ALA A 777 20.37 -8.77 28.12
CA ALA A 777 21.56 -9.39 28.69
C ALA A 777 21.23 -10.80 29.17
N GLN A 778 22.10 -11.77 28.90
CA GLN A 778 21.86 -13.18 29.18
C GLN A 778 23.05 -13.83 29.87
N VAL A 779 22.78 -14.91 30.61
CA VAL A 779 23.79 -15.80 31.21
C VAL A 779 23.37 -17.25 31.03
N ASP A 780 24.35 -18.15 30.96
CA ASP A 780 24.10 -19.58 31.04
C ASP A 780 23.77 -19.98 32.49
N GLY A 781 22.87 -20.94 32.66
CA GLY A 781 22.34 -21.36 33.95
C GLY A 781 20.99 -20.72 34.29
N ASP A 782 20.56 -20.97 35.54
CA ASP A 782 19.23 -20.63 36.03
C ASP A 782 19.14 -19.28 36.76
N THR A 783 20.26 -18.56 36.92
CA THR A 783 20.32 -17.32 37.71
C THR A 783 21.16 -16.23 37.04
N ILE A 784 20.61 -15.01 36.95
CA ILE A 784 21.26 -13.79 36.48
C ILE A 784 21.22 -12.71 37.58
N ASN A 785 22.36 -12.08 37.81
CA ASN A 785 22.54 -11.00 38.77
C ASN A 785 22.89 -9.70 38.02
N VAL A 786 22.05 -8.68 38.15
CA VAL A 786 22.24 -7.33 37.59
C VAL A 786 22.76 -6.42 38.69
N ASN A 787 24.05 -6.10 38.66
CA ASN A 787 24.72 -5.36 39.72
C ASN A 787 25.20 -3.98 39.27
N LEU A 788 24.50 -2.92 39.73
CA LEU A 788 24.90 -1.53 39.53
C LEU A 788 25.92 -1.13 40.60
N VAL A 789 27.10 -0.69 40.16
CA VAL A 789 28.20 -0.21 41.01
C VAL A 789 28.63 1.17 40.53
N THR A 790 28.64 2.14 41.44
CA THR A 790 28.91 3.55 41.11
C THR A 790 30.10 4.12 41.88
N ASP A 791 30.72 5.15 41.33
CA ASP A 791 31.90 5.81 41.86
C ASP A 791 31.54 6.93 42.87
N ALA A 792 32.50 7.77 43.26
CA ALA A 792 32.27 8.80 44.28
C ALA A 792 31.58 10.08 43.76
N SER A 793 31.28 10.19 42.48
CA SER A 793 30.75 11.38 41.79
C SER A 793 29.73 11.02 40.70
N VAL A 794 29.12 12.03 40.08
CA VAL A 794 28.21 11.97 38.91
C VAL A 794 27.14 10.88 38.96
N THR A 795 25.93 11.27 39.35
CA THR A 795 24.76 10.36 39.33
C THR A 795 23.99 10.47 38.02
N ALA A 796 23.42 9.35 37.57
CA ALA A 796 22.54 9.28 36.42
C ALA A 796 21.27 8.49 36.77
N TYR A 797 20.44 8.21 35.76
CA TYR A 797 19.20 7.47 35.95
C TYR A 797 19.49 6.09 36.56
N GLY A 798 20.32 5.25 35.95
CA GLY A 798 20.59 3.88 36.37
C GLY A 798 19.98 2.90 35.38
N TYR A 799 19.04 2.04 35.76
CA TYR A 799 18.38 1.14 34.80
C TYR A 799 16.91 0.87 35.10
N THR A 800 16.15 0.58 34.03
CA THR A 800 14.82 -0.04 34.05
C THR A 800 14.87 -1.36 33.28
N ILE A 801 14.41 -2.44 33.90
CA ILE A 801 14.11 -3.74 33.31
C ILE A 801 12.60 -3.86 33.20
N ASP A 802 12.07 -4.28 32.06
CA ASP A 802 10.63 -4.46 31.80
C ASP A 802 10.25 -5.91 31.47
N GLN A 803 11.22 -6.75 31.10
CA GLN A 803 11.02 -8.18 30.84
C GLN A 803 12.20 -9.03 31.31
N VAL A 804 11.90 -10.29 31.62
CA VAL A 804 12.89 -11.35 31.83
C VAL A 804 12.56 -12.55 30.94
N GLY A 805 13.55 -13.38 30.66
CA GLY A 805 13.37 -14.57 29.84
C GLY A 805 14.18 -15.75 30.36
N TYR A 806 13.73 -16.96 30.05
CA TYR A 806 14.45 -18.19 30.37
C TYR A 806 14.37 -19.19 29.22
N TYR A 807 15.44 -19.95 29.03
CA TYR A 807 15.57 -20.95 27.97
C TYR A 807 15.42 -22.36 28.55
N SER A 808 14.45 -23.13 28.07
CA SER A 808 14.16 -24.48 28.59
C SER A 808 13.43 -25.33 27.54
N ASP A 809 13.46 -26.65 27.72
CA ASP A 809 12.69 -27.63 26.94
C ASP A 809 11.19 -27.66 27.31
N LYS A 810 10.82 -26.98 28.40
CA LYS A 810 9.43 -26.84 28.85
C LYS A 810 9.20 -25.54 29.58
N GLN A 811 7.95 -25.13 29.69
CA GLN A 811 7.59 -23.98 30.51
C GLN A 811 7.83 -24.32 31.99
N LEU A 812 8.55 -23.47 32.71
CA LEU A 812 8.91 -23.67 34.11
C LEU A 812 7.93 -22.88 35.00
N SER A 813 7.43 -23.50 36.06
CA SER A 813 6.45 -22.88 36.97
C SER A 813 7.00 -21.61 37.63
N LEU A 814 6.11 -20.68 38.00
CA LEU A 814 6.45 -19.53 38.85
C LEU A 814 6.97 -20.03 40.20
N ASP A 815 8.10 -19.50 40.67
CA ASP A 815 8.68 -19.91 41.95
C ASP A 815 7.66 -19.71 43.08
N LYS A 816 7.36 -20.78 43.82
CA LYS A 816 6.72 -20.67 45.12
C LYS A 816 7.70 -19.95 46.05
N PRO A 817 7.28 -18.92 46.80
CA PRO A 817 8.17 -18.27 47.76
C PRO A 817 8.60 -19.27 48.83
N ALA A 818 9.91 -19.48 48.95
CA ALA A 818 10.50 -20.25 50.02
C ALA A 818 10.33 -19.52 51.36
N ASN A 819 9.55 -20.12 52.26
CA ASN A 819 9.56 -19.97 53.72
C ASN A 819 10.07 -18.63 54.32
N ILE A 820 9.13 -17.74 54.66
CA ILE A 820 9.26 -16.85 55.83
C ILE A 820 8.34 -17.41 56.92
N MET A 821 8.82 -18.41 57.65
CA MET A 821 8.16 -18.96 58.85
C MET A 821 9.24 -19.64 59.71
N LYS A 822 10.20 -18.85 60.19
CA LYS A 822 11.07 -19.24 61.32
C LYS A 822 11.83 -18.06 61.94
N GLU A 823 11.11 -17.07 62.45
CA GLU A 823 11.58 -16.17 63.52
C GLU A 823 10.44 -15.21 63.89
N LEU A 824 9.60 -15.62 64.84
CA LEU A 824 8.67 -14.82 65.66
C LEU A 824 7.60 -15.75 66.22
N LEU A 825 8.00 -16.68 67.10
CA LEU A 825 7.10 -17.37 68.04
C LEU A 825 7.98 -18.13 69.05
N GLU A 826 8.61 -17.38 69.96
CA GLU A 826 8.75 -17.84 71.34
C GLU A 826 8.15 -16.78 72.28
N PRO A 827 7.42 -17.21 73.33
CA PRO A 827 6.57 -16.34 74.13
C PRO A 827 7.35 -15.70 75.28
N MET A 828 7.47 -14.37 75.30
CA MET A 828 7.83 -13.68 76.54
C MET A 828 6.56 -13.32 77.33
N SER A 829 6.22 -14.25 78.22
CA SER A 829 5.91 -14.02 79.64
C SER A 829 5.50 -12.60 80.05
N ILE A 830 4.22 -12.45 80.38
CA ILE A 830 3.78 -11.54 81.44
C ILE A 830 3.82 -12.32 82.75
N THR A 831 4.72 -11.94 83.66
CA THR A 831 4.47 -12.04 85.10
C THR A 831 5.20 -10.93 85.85
N ASN A 832 4.40 -10.08 86.49
CA ASN A 832 4.68 -9.16 87.60
C ASN A 832 6.08 -9.21 88.26
N LYS A 833 6.81 -8.10 88.20
CA LYS A 833 7.07 -7.18 89.34
C LYS A 833 7.90 -5.99 88.91
#